data_AF-A0AAN8W239-F1
#
_entry.id   AF-A0AAN8W239-F1
#
_cell.length_a   1.000
_cell.length_b   1.000
_cell.length_c   1.000
_cell.angle_alpha   90.00
_cell.angle_beta   90.00
_cell.angle_gamma   90.00
#
_symmetry.space_group_name_H-M   'P 1'
#
loop_
_entity.id
_entity.type
_entity.pdbx_description
1 polymer ?
#
loop_
_entity_poly.entity_id
_entity_poly.type
_entity_poly.pdbx_seq_one_letter_code
_entity_poly.pdbx_strand_id
1 'polypeptide(L)'
;MGCYKSSLVLELLSILLIQVFFVSLASKNVSVIDWVIKEANYTRLCSTKEILTVNGLFPGPALHLHAGDTLKVNVHNEGTYGITIHWHGVKQPRNPWSDGPEYVTQCPIKAGKNFTYEIILSNEVGTLWWHAHSDWSRATVHGPLIVYPKVGSNYTFRKPDGEIPIILGSWYKGDVMEIITEALSGGGEPNKSDALTINGQPGDLYNCSKPGTFKMVFDHGKTYLLRIINAIMNEEMFLMVANHTLTLVGTDGAYVKPVESSYIVITPGQTMDVLITADQSPNHYYMAARAYYGVVYDNTTTTAIVKYSGKYSAPSSPIMPSLPDYNDTDAVTSFTNKLRFLETKDHPIDVPKNVDRRFIITIALNTVACPDGSTCVGPDGDKMAASLNNISFNHPEMDILQAYYMGKEGYFTTDFPTTPLHVYNFTMDPMLGDYVTTTQGTNVTVLEFNSTVEIVFQGTNVLNASENHPMHLHGYSFYFVGSDFGNYSIKDDPKKYNLVDPPEVNTIGVPKNGWAAIRFRADNPEEGGGHGVSNPCPLGKWKKARCHRVKGLGGLRRLFLKECLAFPSTKDETPVEKEIRLGNFDNETGLAGCNLVDPPDVHATGLQLGSEVITLASSSIAKLVHRGNIISWHVREAPYTRLCHTKKILTVNGQFPGPTLYAHKGEKLIVNVINRGNYNITIHWHGVKQPRYPWSDGPEYITQCPIKPGGKFAQKVIFSAEEGTLWWHAHSDWSRATVHGAIVVLPKKGTTYPFQKPYAEVPIVLAEWWKKDVMEVFEEFMATGGDPNVSDAFTINGQPGDLYPCSKQDTYKLTVQQGKTYLLRFVNAAMNIILFLGIHKHNLTVVGSDAAYTKQLTRDYIVIAPGQTIDALLRADQPGGRYYLAARAYSSPKTFEMVLQGTNVVTGIDHPMHLHGFSFYVVGWGFVNYDKFKDPQGYNLVDPPLRNTIMVPKNGWTAIRFKAANPGVWFMHCHFERHMTWGMETVFIVKDGKGRNARMRRPPADMPPC
;
A
#
# COMPACT_ATOMS: atom_id res chain seq x y z
N MET A 1 41.04 59.54 -35.71
CA MET A 1 41.59 59.61 -34.34
C MET A 1 40.45 60.05 -33.42
N GLY A 2 40.04 59.20 -32.47
CA GLY A 2 39.19 59.59 -31.34
C GLY A 2 37.67 59.45 -31.50
N CYS A 3 37.06 58.82 -30.49
CA CYS A 3 35.62 58.71 -30.17
C CYS A 3 34.75 57.73 -30.98
N TYR A 4 34.59 56.51 -30.46
CA TYR A 4 33.31 56.00 -29.93
C TYR A 4 33.56 54.69 -29.14
N LYS A 5 34.17 54.83 -27.95
CA LYS A 5 34.14 53.82 -26.89
C LYS A 5 32.96 54.14 -25.97
N SER A 6 31.77 53.59 -26.23
CA SER A 6 30.67 53.64 -25.24
C SER A 6 29.48 52.68 -25.48
N SER A 7 29.58 51.66 -26.34
CA SER A 7 28.42 50.77 -26.58
C SER A 7 28.59 49.35 -26.01
N LEU A 8 29.82 48.86 -25.84
CA LEU A 8 30.04 47.46 -25.44
C LEU A 8 30.03 47.24 -23.92
N VAL A 9 30.24 48.31 -23.12
CA VAL A 9 30.27 48.21 -21.64
C VAL A 9 28.87 48.28 -21.04
N LEU A 10 27.91 48.96 -21.69
CA LEU A 10 26.52 49.02 -21.21
C LEU A 10 25.72 47.74 -21.51
N GLU A 11 26.01 47.01 -22.60
CA GLU A 11 25.33 45.74 -22.90
C GLU A 11 25.84 44.57 -22.04
N LEU A 12 27.11 44.59 -21.63
CA LEU A 12 27.65 43.62 -20.67
C LEU A 12 27.18 43.90 -19.23
N LEU A 13 26.97 45.15 -18.85
CA LEU A 13 26.41 45.52 -17.54
C LEU A 13 24.91 45.21 -17.42
N SER A 14 24.13 45.35 -18.50
CA SER A 14 22.70 45.00 -18.50
C SER A 14 22.45 43.49 -18.52
N ILE A 15 23.33 42.70 -19.15
CA ILE A 15 23.28 41.23 -19.06
C ILE A 15 23.71 40.73 -17.66
N LEU A 16 24.66 41.42 -17.00
CA LEU A 16 25.05 41.10 -15.62
C LEU A 16 23.95 41.50 -14.59
N LEU A 17 23.28 42.64 -14.79
CA LEU A 17 22.19 43.09 -13.91
C LEU A 17 20.90 42.26 -14.04
N ILE A 18 20.61 41.69 -15.23
CA ILE A 18 19.47 40.78 -15.44
C ILE A 18 19.76 39.39 -14.86
N GLN A 19 21.02 38.97 -14.77
CA GLN A 19 21.40 37.74 -14.05
C GLN A 19 21.39 37.89 -12.52
N VAL A 20 21.51 39.11 -11.99
CA VAL A 20 21.36 39.36 -10.54
C VAL A 20 19.88 39.39 -10.11
N PHE A 21 18.93 39.68 -11.01
CA PHE A 21 17.50 39.72 -10.68
C PHE A 21 16.75 38.37 -10.76
N PHE A 22 17.36 37.30 -11.31
CA PHE A 22 16.76 35.96 -11.38
C PHE A 22 17.45 34.90 -10.51
N VAL A 23 18.31 35.31 -9.56
CA VAL A 23 18.75 34.46 -8.44
C VAL A 23 18.27 35.05 -7.12
N SER A 24 16.96 35.32 -7.04
CA SER A 24 16.21 35.23 -5.80
C SER A 24 15.45 33.90 -5.82
N LEU A 25 16.20 32.79 -5.88
CA LEU A 25 15.73 31.58 -5.23
C LEU A 25 15.49 32.00 -3.79
N ALA A 26 14.24 31.95 -3.34
CA ALA A 26 13.95 31.96 -1.93
C ALA A 26 14.68 30.76 -1.32
N SER A 27 15.95 30.94 -0.93
CA SER A 27 16.56 30.10 0.06
C SER A 27 15.69 30.30 1.28
N LYS A 28 14.89 29.29 1.63
CA LYS A 28 14.40 29.17 3.01
C LYS A 28 15.65 29.33 3.86
N ASN A 29 15.81 30.46 4.57
CA ASN A 29 16.96 30.68 5.44
C ASN A 29 16.96 29.55 6.44
N VAL A 30 17.86 28.58 6.27
CA VAL A 30 18.07 27.51 7.24
C VAL A 30 18.73 28.18 8.43
N SER A 31 18.01 28.30 9.54
CA SER A 31 18.57 28.82 10.78
C SER A 31 19.66 27.88 11.29
N VAL A 32 20.75 28.47 11.78
CA VAL A 32 21.84 27.75 12.45
C VAL A 32 21.90 28.27 13.88
N ILE A 33 21.95 27.36 14.85
CA ILE A 33 22.12 27.68 16.27
C ILE A 33 23.29 26.89 16.84
N ASP A 34 23.96 27.46 17.85
CA ASP A 34 25.08 26.81 18.55
C ASP A 34 24.64 26.34 19.94
N TRP A 35 24.98 25.09 20.27
CA TRP A 35 24.78 24.47 21.56
C TRP A 35 26.13 24.04 22.13
N VAL A 36 26.38 24.39 23.39
CA VAL A 36 27.59 24.00 24.12
C VAL A 36 27.21 23.00 25.19
N ILE A 37 27.70 21.77 25.05
CA ILE A 37 27.60 20.73 26.08
C ILE A 37 28.70 20.99 27.09
N LYS A 38 28.33 21.28 28.34
CA LYS A 38 29.30 21.61 29.41
C LYS A 38 28.78 21.22 30.78
N GLU A 39 29.70 21.05 31.71
CA GLU A 39 29.36 20.79 33.12
C GLU A 39 28.84 22.06 33.80
N ALA A 40 27.83 21.91 34.66
CA ALA A 40 27.26 22.97 35.46
C ALA A 40 26.80 22.45 36.82
N ASN A 41 26.95 23.28 37.86
CA ASN A 41 26.57 22.94 39.23
C ASN A 41 25.05 23.08 39.44
N TYR A 42 24.42 21.99 39.87
CA TYR A 42 22.99 21.96 40.23
C TYR A 42 22.79 21.39 41.62
N THR A 43 22.00 22.09 42.43
CA THR A 43 21.63 21.65 43.79
C THR A 43 20.21 21.11 43.82
N ARG A 44 20.01 19.88 44.28
CA ARG A 44 18.70 19.27 44.59
C ARG A 44 18.83 18.37 45.81
N LEU A 45 17.76 18.23 46.59
CA LEU A 45 17.73 17.34 47.77
C LEU A 45 18.89 17.60 48.75
N CYS A 46 19.21 18.89 48.96
CA CYS A 46 20.30 19.39 49.79
C CYS A 46 21.72 19.00 49.31
N SER A 47 21.88 18.42 48.12
CA SER A 47 23.16 18.02 47.55
C SER A 47 23.44 18.79 46.26
N THR A 48 24.69 19.24 46.08
CA THR A 48 25.16 19.87 44.85
C THR A 48 26.08 18.90 44.13
N LYS A 49 25.88 18.75 42.82
CA LYS A 49 26.79 18.04 41.94
C LYS A 49 26.94 18.76 40.62
N GLU A 50 28.04 18.51 39.93
CA GLU A 50 28.20 18.91 38.55
C GLU A 50 27.47 17.90 37.65
N ILE A 51 26.76 18.43 36.67
CA ILE A 51 26.05 17.64 35.67
C ILE A 51 26.34 18.20 34.29
N LEU A 52 26.30 17.33 33.28
CA LEU A 52 26.38 17.75 31.90
C LEU A 52 25.08 18.45 31.48
N THR A 53 25.19 19.59 30.81
CA THR A 53 24.06 20.44 30.41
C THR A 53 24.24 20.99 29.01
N VAL A 54 23.14 21.47 28.41
CA VAL A 54 23.20 22.25 27.17
C VAL A 54 23.12 23.73 27.51
N ASN A 55 24.14 24.49 27.14
CA ASN A 55 24.27 25.93 27.44
C ASN A 55 24.20 26.28 28.93
N GLY A 56 24.51 25.34 29.83
CA GLY A 56 24.37 25.53 31.28
C GLY A 56 22.93 25.39 31.79
N LEU A 57 22.00 24.86 30.99
CA LEU A 57 20.58 24.72 31.33
C LEU A 57 20.20 23.26 31.57
N PHE A 58 19.43 23.03 32.64
CA PHE A 58 18.78 21.77 32.99
C PHE A 58 17.35 22.02 33.52
N PRO A 59 16.31 21.48 32.85
CA PRO A 59 16.35 20.89 31.50
C PRO A 59 16.89 21.87 30.44
N GLY A 60 17.34 21.35 29.31
CA GLY A 60 17.92 22.14 28.23
C GLY A 60 16.91 23.02 27.48
N PRO A 61 17.39 23.84 26.52
CA PRO A 61 16.57 24.81 25.80
C PRO A 61 15.45 24.17 24.96
N ALA A 62 14.31 24.86 24.90
CA ALA A 62 13.19 24.52 24.02
C ALA A 62 13.49 24.90 22.56
N LEU A 63 13.26 23.98 21.63
CA LEU A 63 13.25 24.25 20.19
C LEU A 63 11.82 24.51 19.73
N HIS A 64 11.64 25.53 18.89
CA HIS A 64 10.33 25.96 18.38
C HIS A 64 10.39 26.01 16.85
N LEU A 65 9.66 25.13 16.17
CA LEU A 65 9.72 24.94 14.71
C LEU A 65 8.30 24.77 14.15
N HIS A 66 8.09 24.96 12.84
CA HIS A 66 6.85 24.58 12.17
C HIS A 66 7.01 23.29 11.37
N ALA A 67 5.90 22.58 11.15
CA ALA A 67 5.88 21.40 10.28
C ALA A 67 6.46 21.72 8.88
N GLY A 68 7.42 20.91 8.45
CA GLY A 68 8.14 21.10 7.18
C GLY A 68 9.33 22.08 7.24
N ASP A 69 9.76 22.50 8.43
CA ASP A 69 10.97 23.30 8.61
C ASP A 69 12.26 22.45 8.65
N THR A 70 13.39 23.14 8.50
CA THR A 70 14.72 22.55 8.62
C THR A 70 15.58 23.47 9.48
N LEU A 71 16.23 22.92 10.51
CA LEU A 71 17.08 23.63 11.46
C LEU A 71 18.46 22.97 11.50
N LYS A 72 19.53 23.76 11.57
CA LYS A 72 20.88 23.25 11.86
C LYS A 72 21.29 23.58 13.29
N VAL A 73 21.82 22.59 14.00
CA VAL A 73 22.32 22.73 15.37
C VAL A 73 23.78 22.31 15.41
N ASN A 74 24.66 23.26 15.66
CA ASN A 74 26.08 23.01 15.84
C ASN A 74 26.34 22.71 17.33
N VAL A 75 26.66 21.45 17.63
CA VAL A 75 26.85 20.97 19.00
C VAL A 75 28.35 20.92 19.28
N HIS A 76 28.81 21.74 20.22
CA HIS A 76 30.18 21.76 20.73
C HIS A 76 30.24 20.97 22.04
N ASN A 77 31.03 19.90 22.09
CA ASN A 77 31.23 19.14 23.31
C ASN A 77 32.42 19.69 24.11
N GLU A 78 32.14 20.53 25.11
CA GLU A 78 33.11 20.99 26.11
C GLU A 78 33.06 20.14 27.40
N GLY A 79 32.31 19.03 27.40
CA GLY A 79 32.25 18.06 28.49
C GLY A 79 33.48 17.16 28.58
N THR A 80 33.41 16.19 29.49
CA THR A 80 34.52 15.31 29.87
C THR A 80 34.60 14.00 29.10
N TYR A 81 33.51 13.58 28.43
CA TYR A 81 33.43 12.33 27.68
C TYR A 81 32.66 12.50 26.35
N GLY A 82 32.69 11.48 25.49
CA GLY A 82 32.03 11.53 24.18
C GLY A 82 30.50 11.57 24.29
N ILE A 83 29.82 12.34 23.44
CA ILE A 83 28.35 12.46 23.49
C ILE A 83 27.75 12.66 22.10
N THR A 84 26.52 12.20 21.91
CA THR A 84 25.69 12.47 20.74
C THR A 84 24.33 13.03 21.16
N ILE A 85 23.62 13.70 20.24
CA ILE A 85 22.27 14.24 20.45
C ILE A 85 21.29 13.61 19.46
N HIS A 86 20.14 13.16 19.97
CA HIS A 86 19.03 12.61 19.21
C HIS A 86 17.80 13.53 19.24
N TRP A 87 17.07 13.57 18.13
CA TRP A 87 15.88 14.40 17.90
C TRP A 87 14.63 13.52 17.92
N HIS A 88 14.23 13.10 19.12
CA HIS A 88 13.20 12.10 19.35
C HIS A 88 11.90 12.41 18.61
N GLY A 89 11.48 11.46 17.76
CA GLY A 89 10.26 11.52 16.97
C GLY A 89 10.32 12.34 15.68
N VAL A 90 11.47 12.95 15.36
CA VAL A 90 11.71 13.57 14.04
C VAL A 90 12.04 12.47 13.04
N LYS A 91 11.34 12.42 11.89
CA LYS A 91 11.55 11.36 10.91
C LYS A 91 12.88 11.44 10.16
N GLN A 92 13.51 12.61 10.10
CA GLN A 92 14.78 12.81 9.39
C GLN A 92 14.78 12.21 7.96
N PRO A 93 13.87 12.64 7.06
CA PRO A 93 13.71 12.02 5.75
C PRO A 93 15.02 12.01 4.96
N ARG A 94 15.54 10.79 4.74
CA ARG A 94 16.78 10.44 4.02
C ARG A 94 18.06 10.88 4.73
N ASN A 95 17.99 11.29 6.01
CA ASN A 95 19.10 11.89 6.74
C ASN A 95 19.41 11.18 8.07
N PRO A 96 19.72 9.87 8.07
CA PRO A 96 20.10 9.17 9.29
C PRO A 96 21.41 9.74 9.90
N TRP A 97 22.23 10.46 9.12
CA TRP A 97 23.48 11.08 9.59
C TRP A 97 23.31 12.09 10.72
N SER A 98 22.12 12.65 10.88
CA SER A 98 21.78 13.58 11.96
C SER A 98 20.72 12.98 12.90
N ASP A 99 20.63 11.66 12.96
CA ASP A 99 19.70 10.96 13.86
C ASP A 99 20.25 10.90 15.28
N GLY A 100 21.54 10.61 15.47
CA GLY A 100 22.21 10.73 16.77
C GLY A 100 22.57 9.46 17.55
N PRO A 101 21.96 8.26 17.38
CA PRO A 101 22.31 7.12 18.24
C PRO A 101 23.78 6.72 18.07
N GLU A 102 24.50 6.72 19.19
CA GLU A 102 25.95 6.48 19.28
C GLU A 102 26.31 5.10 18.72
N TYR A 103 27.37 5.04 17.92
CA TYR A 103 27.85 3.85 17.19
C TYR A 103 26.87 3.21 16.18
N VAL A 104 25.63 3.71 16.07
CA VAL A 104 24.66 3.26 15.06
C VAL A 104 24.69 4.16 13.83
N THR A 105 24.52 5.47 14.02
CA THR A 105 24.50 6.44 12.91
C THR A 105 25.71 7.37 12.90
N GLN A 106 26.39 7.51 14.03
CA GLN A 106 27.59 8.33 14.19
C GLN A 106 28.46 7.84 15.35
N CYS A 107 29.75 8.17 15.30
CA CYS A 107 30.59 8.10 16.48
C CYS A 107 30.31 9.27 17.44
N PRO A 108 30.72 9.15 18.72
CA PRO A 108 30.48 10.17 19.73
C PRO A 108 31.25 11.44 19.37
N ILE A 109 30.64 12.61 19.62
CA ILE A 109 31.36 13.89 19.54
C ILE A 109 32.34 13.88 20.72
N LYS A 110 33.63 13.64 20.45
CA LYS A 110 34.67 13.60 21.50
C LYS A 110 34.75 14.94 22.24
N ALA A 111 35.20 14.92 23.48
CA ALA A 111 35.50 16.13 24.24
C ALA A 111 36.42 17.08 23.44
N GLY A 112 36.08 18.37 23.44
CA GLY A 112 36.73 19.42 22.65
C GLY A 112 36.44 19.39 21.15
N LYS A 113 35.47 18.60 20.67
CA LYS A 113 35.05 18.53 19.26
C LYS A 113 33.62 19.03 19.08
N ASN A 114 33.22 19.21 17.83
CA ASN A 114 31.87 19.63 17.47
C ASN A 114 31.32 18.82 16.30
N PHE A 115 30.00 18.90 16.11
CA PHE A 115 29.29 18.32 14.97
C PHE A 115 28.02 19.11 14.69
N THR A 116 27.72 19.34 13.42
CA THR A 116 26.47 20.02 13.01
C THR A 116 25.39 19.03 12.60
N TYR A 117 24.31 18.98 13.39
CA TYR A 117 23.09 18.25 13.06
C TYR A 117 22.20 19.05 12.11
N GLU A 118 21.61 18.40 11.11
CA GLU A 118 20.54 18.95 10.27
C GLU A 118 19.20 18.26 10.62
N ILE A 119 18.30 18.97 11.29
CA ILE A 119 16.97 18.51 11.71
C ILE A 119 15.98 18.83 10.58
N ILE A 120 15.34 17.80 10.02
CA ILE A 120 14.41 17.95 8.89
C ILE A 120 13.02 17.48 9.32
N LEU A 121 12.10 18.42 9.54
CA LEU A 121 10.70 18.12 9.81
C LEU A 121 9.95 17.85 8.51
N SER A 122 8.93 17.00 8.61
CA SER A 122 8.05 16.59 7.54
C SER A 122 6.61 17.01 7.83
N ASN A 123 5.81 16.12 8.41
CA ASN A 123 4.41 16.33 8.76
C ASN A 123 4.13 16.18 10.26
N GLU A 124 5.16 16.09 11.09
CA GLU A 124 5.04 16.12 12.55
C GLU A 124 4.41 17.46 12.97
N VAL A 125 3.42 17.43 13.87
CA VAL A 125 2.75 18.60 14.47
C VAL A 125 2.37 18.25 15.91
N GLY A 126 2.89 18.99 16.88
CA GLY A 126 2.64 18.77 18.31
C GLY A 126 3.92 18.91 19.13
N THR A 127 3.98 18.18 20.24
CA THR A 127 5.20 18.10 21.07
C THR A 127 6.05 16.89 20.70
N LEU A 128 7.36 17.09 20.66
CA LEU A 128 8.44 16.11 20.59
C LEU A 128 9.53 16.55 21.59
N TRP A 129 10.70 15.92 21.58
CA TRP A 129 11.81 16.29 22.46
C TRP A 129 13.16 15.91 21.87
N TRP A 130 14.25 16.37 22.47
CA TRP A 130 15.61 16.02 22.11
C TRP A 130 16.36 15.59 23.36
N HIS A 131 17.35 14.70 23.20
CA HIS A 131 18.14 14.22 24.33
C HIS A 131 19.50 13.69 23.88
N ALA A 132 20.44 13.57 24.83
CA ALA A 132 21.67 12.83 24.57
C ALA A 132 21.37 11.36 24.25
N HIS A 133 22.14 10.75 23.37
CA HIS A 133 21.97 9.34 22.99
C HIS A 133 23.30 8.59 23.16
N SER A 134 23.93 8.82 24.32
CA SER A 134 25.21 8.23 24.75
C SER A 134 25.17 7.94 26.25
N ASP A 135 25.26 6.66 26.60
CA ASP A 135 25.12 6.13 27.96
C ASP A 135 23.93 6.79 28.70
N TRP A 136 24.07 7.05 30.01
CA TRP A 136 23.01 7.65 30.83
C TRP A 136 22.98 9.18 30.78
N SER A 137 23.66 9.82 29.83
CA SER A 137 23.80 11.28 29.73
C SER A 137 22.45 12.00 29.62
N ARG A 138 21.43 11.34 29.03
CA ARG A 138 20.10 11.94 28.89
C ARG A 138 19.39 12.21 30.21
N ALA A 139 19.87 11.67 31.33
CA ALA A 139 19.36 12.02 32.67
C ALA A 139 19.41 13.54 32.90
N THR A 140 20.37 14.24 32.28
CA THR A 140 20.60 15.68 32.46
C THR A 140 20.67 16.46 31.14
N VAL A 141 21.01 15.79 30.03
CA VAL A 141 21.07 16.39 28.69
C VAL A 141 19.80 16.04 27.90
N HIS A 142 18.73 16.83 28.09
CA HIS A 142 17.47 16.70 27.34
C HIS A 142 16.68 18.01 27.32
N GLY A 143 15.75 18.19 26.38
CA GLY A 143 14.86 19.34 26.33
C GLY A 143 13.72 19.22 25.31
N PRO A 144 12.78 20.20 25.28
CA PRO A 144 11.59 20.13 24.43
C PRO A 144 11.87 20.47 22.96
N LEU A 145 11.13 19.83 22.05
CA LEU A 145 11.06 20.17 20.62
C LEU A 145 9.58 20.38 20.23
N ILE A 146 9.17 21.62 20.08
CA ILE A 146 7.78 22.03 19.84
C ILE A 146 7.59 22.29 18.35
N VAL A 147 6.67 21.52 17.73
CA VAL A 147 6.36 21.61 16.30
C VAL A 147 4.97 22.20 16.10
N TYR A 148 4.92 23.47 15.70
CA TYR A 148 3.71 24.19 15.38
C TYR A 148 3.10 23.70 14.05
N PRO A 149 1.78 23.86 13.85
CA PRO A 149 1.17 23.70 12.53
C PRO A 149 1.92 24.53 11.49
N LYS A 150 1.97 24.04 10.26
CA LYS A 150 2.59 24.76 9.15
C LYS A 150 2.09 26.20 9.08
N VAL A 151 2.94 27.16 8.75
CA VAL A 151 2.57 28.58 8.65
C VAL A 151 1.36 28.73 7.70
N GLY A 152 0.27 29.32 8.20
CA GLY A 152 -1.01 29.45 7.49
C GLY A 152 -2.04 28.35 7.80
N SER A 153 -1.67 27.32 8.55
CA SER A 153 -2.56 26.29 9.09
C SER A 153 -2.93 26.58 10.56
N ASN A 154 -4.09 26.10 11.00
CA ASN A 154 -4.56 26.23 12.38
C ASN A 154 -4.47 24.88 13.13
N TYR A 155 -4.51 24.94 14.46
CA TYR A 155 -4.79 23.76 15.28
C TYR A 155 -6.15 23.16 14.91
N THR A 156 -6.30 21.86 15.15
CA THR A 156 -7.60 21.15 15.03
C THR A 156 -8.56 21.47 16.17
N PHE A 157 -8.06 22.15 17.21
CA PHE A 157 -8.80 22.69 18.35
C PHE A 157 -8.62 24.22 18.43
N ARG A 158 -9.40 24.88 19.29
CA ARG A 158 -9.27 26.33 19.53
C ARG A 158 -7.84 26.65 19.99
N LYS A 159 -7.21 27.65 19.37
CA LYS A 159 -5.88 28.12 19.76
C LYS A 159 -5.84 28.42 21.27
N PRO A 160 -4.92 27.80 22.04
CA PRO A 160 -4.83 28.01 23.48
C PRO A 160 -4.38 29.45 23.80
N ASP A 161 -4.75 29.93 24.99
CA ASP A 161 -4.36 31.25 25.50
C ASP A 161 -2.87 31.28 25.93
N GLY A 162 -2.29 30.12 26.23
CA GLY A 162 -0.86 29.95 26.52
C GLY A 162 -0.40 28.50 26.39
N GLU A 163 0.91 28.28 26.26
CA GLU A 163 1.52 26.96 26.12
C GLU A 163 2.66 26.79 27.12
N ILE A 164 2.75 25.62 27.76
CA ILE A 164 3.72 25.38 28.83
C ILE A 164 4.34 23.99 28.67
N PRO A 165 5.67 23.87 28.47
CA PRO A 165 6.38 22.60 28.51
C PRO A 165 6.42 22.03 29.92
N ILE A 166 6.11 20.73 30.05
CA ILE A 166 6.15 19.97 31.30
C ILE A 166 7.02 18.73 31.08
N ILE A 167 8.23 18.75 31.62
CA ILE A 167 9.20 17.66 31.48
C ILE A 167 9.21 16.86 32.78
N LEU A 168 8.83 15.59 32.71
CA LEU A 168 9.03 14.65 33.80
C LEU A 168 10.45 14.08 33.69
N GLY A 169 11.20 14.03 34.79
CA GLY A 169 12.58 13.54 34.78
C GLY A 169 13.01 12.92 36.11
N SER A 170 14.13 12.21 36.11
CA SER A 170 14.72 11.57 37.29
C SER A 170 15.94 12.36 37.80
N TRP A 171 16.10 12.46 39.12
CA TRP A 171 17.27 13.03 39.76
C TRP A 171 18.02 11.98 40.59
N TYR A 172 19.34 11.93 40.42
CA TYR A 172 20.26 11.08 41.18
C TYR A 172 21.22 11.97 41.95
N LYS A 173 21.53 11.66 43.20
CA LYS A 173 22.58 12.35 43.97
C LYS A 173 23.98 11.93 43.53
N GLY A 174 24.15 10.66 43.18
CA GLY A 174 25.40 10.14 42.60
C GLY A 174 25.61 10.58 41.16
N ASP A 175 26.82 10.38 40.65
CA ASP A 175 27.13 10.50 39.22
C ASP A 175 26.42 9.39 38.45
N VAL A 176 25.68 9.76 37.40
CA VAL A 176 24.89 8.80 36.62
C VAL A 176 25.77 7.85 35.81
N MET A 177 26.99 8.27 35.44
CA MET A 177 27.97 7.43 34.74
C MET A 177 28.66 6.45 35.68
N GLU A 178 28.95 6.86 36.91
CA GLU A 178 29.47 5.93 37.93
C GLU A 178 28.42 4.89 38.29
N ILE A 179 27.16 5.30 38.51
CA ILE A 179 26.05 4.37 38.84
C ILE A 179 25.92 3.26 37.79
N ILE A 180 25.94 3.60 36.50
CA ILE A 180 25.83 2.59 35.45
C ILE A 180 27.10 1.76 35.30
N THR A 181 28.28 2.36 35.45
CA THR A 181 29.56 1.64 35.40
C THR A 181 29.66 0.60 36.52
N GLU A 182 29.29 0.97 37.75
CA GLU A 182 29.23 0.07 38.90
C GLU A 182 28.24 -1.07 38.65
N ALA A 183 27.02 -0.76 38.18
CA ALA A 183 26.00 -1.76 37.89
C ALA A 183 26.46 -2.77 36.83
N LEU A 184 27.08 -2.31 35.74
CA LEU A 184 27.61 -3.16 34.67
C LEU A 184 28.79 -4.03 35.16
N SER A 185 29.71 -3.45 35.93
CA SER A 185 30.87 -4.20 36.47
C SER A 185 30.47 -5.24 37.51
N GLY A 186 29.46 -4.94 38.34
CA GLY A 186 28.92 -5.84 39.36
C GLY A 186 27.88 -6.83 38.84
N GLY A 187 27.37 -6.65 37.61
CA GLY A 187 26.31 -7.46 37.01
C GLY A 187 24.94 -7.31 37.69
N GLY A 188 24.73 -6.20 38.42
CA GLY A 188 23.52 -5.92 39.21
C GLY A 188 22.62 -4.84 38.59
N GLU A 189 21.47 -4.58 39.22
CA GLU A 189 20.60 -3.45 38.81
C GLU A 189 21.22 -2.09 39.21
N PRO A 190 21.09 -1.04 38.38
CA PRO A 190 21.47 0.30 38.79
C PRO A 190 20.57 0.82 39.91
N ASN A 191 21.14 1.68 40.77
CA ASN A 191 20.38 2.31 41.86
C ASN A 191 19.16 3.07 41.32
N LYS A 192 18.06 3.07 42.09
CA LYS A 192 16.90 3.91 41.78
C LYS A 192 17.24 5.40 41.90
N SER A 193 16.43 6.24 41.27
CA SER A 193 16.55 7.69 41.44
C SER A 193 16.22 8.13 42.88
N ASP A 194 16.84 9.24 43.30
CA ASP A 194 16.59 9.87 44.60
C ASP A 194 15.33 10.75 44.60
N ALA A 195 14.93 11.22 43.42
CA ALA A 195 13.68 11.93 43.22
C ALA A 195 13.20 11.90 41.77
N LEU A 196 11.88 11.80 41.60
CA LEU A 196 11.16 12.23 40.42
C LEU A 196 11.03 13.77 40.39
N THR A 197 11.00 14.36 39.20
CA THR A 197 11.00 15.82 39.02
C THR A 197 10.03 16.27 37.92
N ILE A 198 9.49 17.49 38.08
CA ILE A 198 8.78 18.25 37.04
C ILE A 198 9.61 19.48 36.68
N ASN A 199 10.00 19.62 35.42
CA ASN A 199 10.91 20.65 34.92
C ASN A 199 12.21 20.74 35.74
N GLY A 200 12.76 19.58 36.10
CA GLY A 200 13.98 19.45 36.90
C GLY A 200 13.82 19.81 38.38
N GLN A 201 12.60 19.99 38.90
CA GLN A 201 12.31 20.29 40.31
C GLN A 201 11.55 19.13 40.98
N PRO A 202 12.01 18.59 42.14
CA PRO A 202 11.31 17.50 42.82
C PRO A 202 9.92 17.86 43.35
N GLY A 203 9.74 19.10 43.82
CA GLY A 203 8.48 19.58 44.38
C GLY A 203 8.42 19.59 45.91
N ASP A 204 7.26 19.98 46.44
CA ASP A 204 7.04 20.30 47.87
C ASP A 204 7.18 19.09 48.81
N LEU A 205 7.05 17.87 48.29
CA LEU A 205 7.07 16.63 49.06
C LEU A 205 8.49 16.13 49.39
N TYR A 206 9.53 16.76 48.84
CA TYR A 206 10.92 16.40 49.09
C TYR A 206 11.64 17.41 49.99
N ASN A 207 12.54 16.88 50.83
CA ASN A 207 13.43 17.72 51.63
C ASN A 207 14.28 18.64 50.74
N CYS A 208 14.42 19.90 51.17
CA CYS A 208 15.16 20.96 50.47
C CYS A 208 14.65 21.33 49.06
N SER A 209 13.41 20.99 48.71
CA SER A 209 12.89 21.22 47.34
C SER A 209 11.75 22.27 47.26
N LYS A 210 11.00 22.48 48.35
CA LYS A 210 9.82 23.37 48.40
C LYS A 210 10.03 24.80 47.84
N PRO A 211 11.15 25.51 48.11
CA PRO A 211 11.37 26.84 47.52
C PRO A 211 11.52 26.82 45.99
N GLY A 212 12.07 25.73 45.45
CA GLY A 212 12.36 25.54 44.03
C GLY A 212 11.21 24.92 43.22
N THR A 213 10.13 24.46 43.87
CA THR A 213 8.97 23.84 43.21
C THR A 213 8.49 24.65 42.02
N PHE A 214 8.33 23.99 40.86
CA PHE A 214 7.87 24.61 39.62
C PHE A 214 6.45 25.16 39.78
N LYS A 215 6.20 26.38 39.29
CA LYS A 215 4.91 27.07 39.40
C LYS A 215 4.46 27.58 38.04
N MET A 216 3.21 27.30 37.69
CA MET A 216 2.54 27.82 36.51
C MET A 216 1.48 28.83 36.95
N VAL A 217 1.32 29.92 36.20
CA VAL A 217 0.31 30.95 36.50
C VAL A 217 -0.82 30.87 35.49
N PHE A 218 -2.05 30.65 35.96
CA PHE A 218 -3.25 30.57 35.14
C PHE A 218 -4.17 31.76 35.38
N ASP A 219 -4.67 32.36 34.31
CA ASP A 219 -5.74 33.35 34.34
C ASP A 219 -7.08 32.62 34.31
N HIS A 220 -7.96 32.96 35.26
CA HIS A 220 -9.26 32.31 35.38
C HIS A 220 -10.08 32.41 34.08
N GLY A 221 -10.64 31.29 33.64
CA GLY A 221 -11.42 31.16 32.41
C GLY A 221 -10.59 31.01 31.13
N LYS A 222 -9.26 30.99 31.20
CA LYS A 222 -8.37 30.74 30.04
C LYS A 222 -8.06 29.26 29.87
N THR A 223 -7.72 28.87 28.65
CA THR A 223 -7.31 27.49 28.32
C THR A 223 -5.83 27.46 27.95
N TYR A 224 -5.06 26.61 28.62
CA TYR A 224 -3.63 26.42 28.40
C TYR A 224 -3.37 25.07 27.75
N LEU A 225 -2.33 24.99 26.92
CA LEU A 225 -1.82 23.74 26.34
C LEU A 225 -0.57 23.31 27.11
N LEU A 226 -0.68 22.23 27.85
CA LEU A 226 0.43 21.56 28.51
C LEU A 226 1.10 20.62 27.51
N ARG A 227 2.39 20.83 27.29
CA ARG A 227 3.24 20.06 26.36
C ARG A 227 4.09 19.11 27.18
N ILE A 228 3.54 17.94 27.47
CA ILE A 228 4.08 17.00 28.46
C ILE A 228 5.05 16.05 27.78
N ILE A 229 6.24 15.90 28.36
CA ILE A 229 7.32 15.03 27.90
C ILE A 229 7.72 14.14 29.07
N ASN A 230 7.79 12.82 28.86
CA ASN A 230 8.38 11.94 29.85
C ASN A 230 9.84 11.60 29.49
N ALA A 231 10.77 12.32 30.12
CA ALA A 231 12.22 12.15 30.00
C ALA A 231 12.83 11.34 31.17
N ILE A 232 11.99 10.68 31.99
CA ILE A 232 12.42 9.81 33.09
C ILE A 232 13.27 8.65 32.56
N MET A 233 14.18 8.17 33.38
CA MET A 233 15.12 7.11 32.97
C MET A 233 14.46 5.74 32.90
N ASN A 234 13.66 5.33 33.90
CA ASN A 234 13.25 3.93 34.06
C ASN A 234 11.81 3.72 34.58
N GLU A 235 10.97 4.75 34.63
CA GLU A 235 9.63 4.70 35.23
C GLU A 235 8.53 5.32 34.35
N GLU A 236 7.39 4.65 34.27
CA GLU A 236 6.16 5.17 33.67
C GLU A 236 5.39 6.01 34.67
N MET A 237 4.60 6.97 34.21
CA MET A 237 4.03 7.98 35.10
C MET A 237 2.51 8.14 34.96
N PHE A 238 1.83 8.15 36.10
CA PHE A 238 0.54 8.85 36.23
C PHE A 238 0.78 10.33 36.46
N LEU A 239 0.01 11.20 35.80
CA LEU A 239 -0.01 12.64 36.08
C LEU A 239 -1.44 13.17 36.18
N MET A 240 -1.67 14.06 37.16
CA MET A 240 -2.95 14.73 37.40
C MET A 240 -2.75 16.18 37.81
N VAL A 241 -3.78 17.01 37.60
CA VAL A 241 -3.89 18.35 38.18
C VAL A 241 -5.14 18.38 39.06
N ALA A 242 -4.98 18.74 40.34
CA ALA A 242 -6.08 18.72 41.30
C ALA A 242 -7.28 19.52 40.81
N ASN A 243 -8.46 18.89 40.82
CA ASN A 243 -9.75 19.44 40.40
C ASN A 243 -9.84 19.93 38.95
N HIS A 244 -8.86 19.64 38.09
CA HIS A 244 -8.93 20.03 36.68
C HIS A 244 -9.09 18.79 35.79
N THR A 245 -9.94 18.91 34.78
CA THR A 245 -10.05 17.93 33.71
C THR A 245 -8.96 18.17 32.68
N LEU A 246 -8.34 17.09 32.21
CA LEU A 246 -7.31 17.09 31.18
C LEU A 246 -7.93 16.63 29.86
N THR A 247 -7.84 17.44 28.81
CA THR A 247 -8.30 17.08 27.47
C THR A 247 -7.09 16.83 26.57
N LEU A 248 -6.75 15.56 26.34
CA LEU A 248 -5.67 15.16 25.44
C LEU A 248 -6.07 15.41 23.99
N VAL A 249 -5.23 16.10 23.24
CA VAL A 249 -5.48 16.50 21.83
C VAL A 249 -4.35 16.13 20.86
N GLY A 250 -3.19 15.71 21.37
CA GLY A 250 -2.11 15.16 20.56
C GLY A 250 -1.15 14.27 21.36
N THR A 251 -0.40 13.45 20.66
CA THR A 251 0.69 12.63 21.20
C THR A 251 1.75 12.42 20.13
N ASP A 252 3.03 12.40 20.50
CA ASP A 252 4.16 12.05 19.62
C ASP A 252 4.21 12.82 18.28
N GLY A 253 3.91 14.12 18.32
CA GLY A 253 3.88 14.97 17.13
C GLY A 253 2.73 14.64 16.16
N ALA A 254 1.61 14.08 16.66
CA ALA A 254 0.39 13.85 15.90
C ALA A 254 -0.89 14.17 16.69
N TYR A 255 -1.96 14.59 15.99
CA TYR A 255 -3.27 14.83 16.62
C TYR A 255 -4.02 13.54 16.95
N VAL A 256 -4.77 13.56 18.06
CA VAL A 256 -5.70 12.49 18.46
C VAL A 256 -7.11 13.03 18.60
N LYS A 257 -8.12 12.16 18.53
CA LYS A 257 -9.49 12.52 18.90
C LYS A 257 -9.46 13.01 20.34
N PRO A 258 -10.06 14.18 20.67
CA PRO A 258 -10.01 14.70 22.02
C PRO A 258 -10.48 13.67 23.05
N VAL A 259 -9.66 13.41 24.06
CA VAL A 259 -9.98 12.50 25.17
C VAL A 259 -9.96 13.29 26.47
N GLU A 260 -11.11 13.35 27.13
CA GLU A 260 -11.21 13.89 28.48
C GLU A 260 -10.87 12.81 29.52
N SER A 261 -10.01 13.18 30.47
CA SER A 261 -9.60 12.33 31.58
C SER A 261 -9.20 13.18 32.79
N SER A 262 -9.31 12.65 33.99
CA SER A 262 -8.79 13.29 35.20
C SER A 262 -7.28 13.04 35.40
N TYR A 263 -6.75 12.01 34.75
CA TYR A 263 -5.33 11.63 34.77
C TYR A 263 -4.84 11.25 33.37
N ILE A 264 -3.53 11.33 33.17
CA ILE A 264 -2.85 10.75 32.00
C ILE A 264 -1.87 9.67 32.45
N VAL A 265 -1.57 8.75 31.53
CA VAL A 265 -0.47 7.79 31.66
C VAL A 265 0.51 8.05 30.54
N ILE A 266 1.78 8.26 30.88
CA ILE A 266 2.83 8.60 29.92
C ILE A 266 4.10 7.80 30.23
N THR A 267 4.64 7.12 29.23
CA THR A 267 5.86 6.30 29.38
C THR A 267 7.12 7.06 28.94
N PRO A 268 8.33 6.68 29.39
CA PRO A 268 9.56 7.27 28.89
C PRO A 268 9.61 7.31 27.36
N GLY A 269 9.98 8.45 26.81
CA GLY A 269 9.99 8.72 25.36
C GLY A 269 8.70 9.32 24.81
N GLN A 270 7.54 9.08 25.43
CA GLN A 270 6.29 9.63 24.94
C GLN A 270 6.13 11.12 25.21
N THR A 271 5.33 11.76 24.36
CA THR A 271 4.89 13.14 24.52
C THR A 271 3.38 13.26 24.39
N MET A 272 2.77 14.20 25.10
CA MET A 272 1.33 14.43 25.12
C MET A 272 1.00 15.93 25.12
N ASP A 273 0.07 16.33 24.25
CA ASP A 273 -0.49 17.67 24.16
C ASP A 273 -1.85 17.69 24.85
N VAL A 274 -1.94 18.39 25.99
CA VAL A 274 -3.11 18.36 26.88
C VAL A 274 -3.66 19.78 27.09
N LEU A 275 -4.92 20.01 26.74
CA LEU A 275 -5.63 21.23 27.09
C LEU A 275 -6.12 21.15 28.53
N ILE A 276 -5.96 22.26 29.25
CA ILE A 276 -6.48 22.47 30.59
C ILE A 276 -7.15 23.84 30.65
N THR A 277 -8.40 23.88 31.11
CA THR A 277 -9.14 25.13 31.30
C THR A 277 -9.04 25.53 32.77
N ALA A 278 -8.68 26.79 33.01
CA ALA A 278 -8.59 27.36 34.35
C ALA A 278 -9.97 27.75 34.90
N ASP A 279 -10.85 26.77 35.09
CA ASP A 279 -12.26 26.94 35.46
C ASP A 279 -12.55 26.80 36.96
N GLN A 280 -11.52 26.52 37.77
CA GLN A 280 -11.65 26.35 39.20
C GLN A 280 -11.60 27.71 39.93
N SER A 281 -12.15 27.76 41.15
CA SER A 281 -12.05 28.94 42.01
C SER A 281 -10.58 29.39 42.16
N PRO A 282 -10.24 30.69 42.06
CA PRO A 282 -8.86 31.15 42.17
C PRO A 282 -8.16 30.63 43.43
N ASN A 283 -7.20 29.72 43.25
CA ASN A 283 -6.49 29.03 44.33
C ASN A 283 -5.13 28.44 43.84
N HIS A 284 -4.44 27.69 44.70
CA HIS A 284 -3.28 26.88 44.36
C HIS A 284 -3.67 25.39 44.28
N TYR A 285 -3.34 24.75 43.16
CA TYR A 285 -3.64 23.34 42.88
C TYR A 285 -2.34 22.60 42.56
N TYR A 286 -2.15 21.40 43.13
CA TYR A 286 -1.00 20.58 42.73
C TYR A 286 -1.25 19.95 41.36
N MET A 287 -0.25 20.07 40.49
CA MET A 287 0.05 19.06 39.50
C MET A 287 0.94 18.02 40.19
N ALA A 288 0.56 16.75 40.15
CA ALA A 288 1.32 15.69 40.79
C ALA A 288 1.53 14.54 39.82
N ALA A 289 2.70 13.91 39.91
CA ALA A 289 3.01 12.73 39.13
C ALA A 289 3.71 11.66 39.99
N ARG A 290 3.35 10.39 39.75
CA ARG A 290 3.93 9.23 40.44
C ARG A 290 4.15 8.07 39.50
N ALA A 291 5.11 7.22 39.85
CA ALA A 291 5.43 6.04 39.06
C ALA A 291 4.28 5.01 39.03
N TYR A 292 4.10 4.38 37.88
CA TYR A 292 3.37 3.13 37.72
C TYR A 292 4.38 1.98 37.71
N TYR A 293 4.22 1.06 38.66
CA TYR A 293 4.78 -0.28 38.82
C TYR A 293 6.22 -0.56 38.30
N GLY A 294 7.13 -1.04 39.17
CA GLY A 294 8.47 -1.51 38.78
C GLY A 294 9.05 -2.56 39.75
N VAL A 295 10.19 -3.16 39.40
CA VAL A 295 10.91 -4.15 40.24
C VAL A 295 11.72 -3.43 41.31
N VAL A 296 12.66 -2.59 40.89
CA VAL A 296 13.32 -1.56 41.70
C VAL A 296 13.05 -0.21 41.04
N TYR A 297 12.32 0.65 41.74
CA TYR A 297 11.85 1.94 41.20
C TYR A 297 11.67 2.99 42.29
N ASP A 298 11.59 4.26 41.88
CA ASP A 298 11.23 5.36 42.77
C ASP A 298 9.70 5.47 42.92
N ASN A 299 9.17 5.10 44.10
CA ASN A 299 7.73 5.14 44.43
C ASN A 299 7.32 6.45 45.14
N THR A 300 8.08 7.52 44.95
CA THR A 300 7.74 8.85 45.47
C THR A 300 6.78 9.59 44.55
N THR A 301 6.35 10.79 44.95
CA THR A 301 5.47 11.66 44.16
C THR A 301 6.12 13.02 43.96
N THR A 302 6.28 13.44 42.71
CA THR A 302 6.76 14.77 42.36
C THR A 302 5.58 15.74 42.18
N THR A 303 5.80 17.01 42.51
CA THR A 303 4.74 18.03 42.51
C THR A 303 5.18 19.35 41.88
N ALA A 304 4.25 19.99 41.20
CA ALA A 304 4.32 21.36 40.72
C ALA A 304 3.01 22.08 41.08
N ILE A 305 2.99 23.41 41.05
CA ILE A 305 1.83 24.20 41.52
C ILE A 305 1.23 24.97 40.35
N VAL A 306 -0.05 24.73 40.08
CA VAL A 306 -0.90 25.62 39.28
C VAL A 306 -1.43 26.71 40.20
N LYS A 307 -1.02 27.94 39.95
CA LYS A 307 -1.40 29.14 40.70
C LYS A 307 -2.33 30.00 39.86
N TYR A 308 -3.51 30.31 40.35
CA TYR A 308 -4.37 31.28 39.67
C TYR A 308 -3.85 32.71 39.86
N SER A 309 -4.01 33.57 38.85
CA SER A 309 -3.72 35.00 38.96
C SER A 309 -4.83 35.72 39.75
N GLY A 310 -4.50 36.89 40.31
CA GLY A 310 -5.45 37.70 41.10
C GLY A 310 -5.15 37.75 42.61
N LYS A 311 -6.06 38.41 43.35
CA LYS A 311 -5.96 38.60 44.81
C LYS A 311 -6.90 37.62 45.53
N TYR A 312 -6.33 36.60 46.16
CA TYR A 312 -7.03 35.67 47.06
C TYR A 312 -6.09 35.26 48.19
N SER A 313 -6.66 34.82 49.33
CA SER A 313 -5.88 34.29 50.43
C SER A 313 -5.31 32.92 50.05
N ALA A 314 -4.01 32.83 49.85
CA ALA A 314 -3.36 31.56 49.52
C ALA A 314 -3.54 30.55 50.68
N PRO A 315 -3.93 29.29 50.39
CA PRO A 315 -4.08 28.27 51.43
C PRO A 315 -2.72 27.87 52.02
N SER A 316 -2.73 27.27 53.21
CA SER A 316 -1.52 26.75 53.88
C SER A 316 -0.82 25.64 53.09
N SER A 317 -1.58 24.89 52.27
CA SER A 317 -1.08 23.92 51.30
C SER A 317 -1.98 23.93 50.04
N PRO A 318 -1.41 23.79 48.83
CA PRO A 318 -2.20 23.51 47.63
C PRO A 318 -3.00 22.19 47.74
N ILE A 319 -4.07 22.09 46.96
CA ILE A 319 -4.95 20.91 46.94
C ILE A 319 -4.25 19.77 46.17
N MET A 320 -4.18 18.58 46.78
CA MET A 320 -3.55 17.39 46.18
C MET A 320 -4.57 16.57 45.36
N PRO A 321 -4.23 16.09 44.15
CA PRO A 321 -5.10 15.18 43.40
C PRO A 321 -5.07 13.76 43.99
N SER A 322 -6.17 13.03 43.84
CA SER A 322 -6.22 11.59 44.13
C SER A 322 -5.69 10.80 42.93
N LEU A 323 -4.37 10.59 42.89
CA LEU A 323 -3.72 9.81 41.83
C LEU A 323 -4.22 8.34 41.83
N PRO A 324 -4.21 7.61 40.70
CA PRO A 324 -4.38 6.15 40.70
C PRO A 324 -3.29 5.45 41.51
N ASP A 325 -3.56 4.27 42.07
CA ASP A 325 -2.55 3.51 42.81
C ASP A 325 -1.39 3.09 41.89
N TYR A 326 -0.18 2.97 42.46
CA TYR A 326 1.03 2.71 41.67
C TYR A 326 0.98 1.38 40.88
N ASN A 327 0.08 0.46 41.23
CA ASN A 327 -0.10 -0.84 40.58
C ASN A 327 -1.46 -0.96 39.85
N ASP A 328 -2.14 0.16 39.58
CA ASP A 328 -3.46 0.18 38.95
C ASP A 328 -3.39 -0.01 37.42
N THR A 329 -3.27 -1.28 37.00
CA THR A 329 -3.22 -1.67 35.59
C THR A 329 -4.52 -1.38 34.84
N ASP A 330 -5.66 -1.36 35.54
CA ASP A 330 -6.96 -1.04 34.95
C ASP A 330 -7.02 0.44 34.57
N ALA A 331 -6.47 1.34 35.40
CA ALA A 331 -6.35 2.76 35.08
C ALA A 331 -5.46 2.99 33.85
N VAL A 332 -4.33 2.28 33.71
CA VAL A 332 -3.44 2.34 32.54
C VAL A 332 -4.15 1.86 31.27
N THR A 333 -4.81 0.72 31.36
CA THR A 333 -5.57 0.10 30.26
C THR A 333 -6.71 1.00 29.78
N SER A 334 -7.49 1.52 30.72
CA SER A 334 -8.65 2.38 30.46
C SER A 334 -8.23 3.68 29.76
N PHE A 335 -7.13 4.29 30.17
CA PHE A 335 -6.60 5.48 29.51
C PHE A 335 -6.08 5.18 28.10
N THR A 336 -5.25 4.14 27.96
CA THR A 336 -4.63 3.77 26.68
C THR A 336 -5.66 3.40 25.60
N ASN A 337 -6.74 2.72 25.98
CA ASN A 337 -7.82 2.32 25.06
C ASN A 337 -8.65 3.48 24.49
N LYS A 338 -8.62 4.66 25.11
CA LYS A 338 -9.36 5.83 24.62
C LYS A 338 -8.67 6.52 23.43
N LEU A 339 -7.40 6.21 23.19
CA LEU A 339 -6.55 6.94 22.26
C LEU A 339 -6.83 6.53 20.82
N ARG A 340 -7.31 7.48 20.02
CA ARG A 340 -7.72 7.29 18.63
C ARG A 340 -7.18 8.40 17.75
N PHE A 341 -6.84 8.10 16.52
CA PHE A 341 -6.42 9.10 15.55
C PHE A 341 -7.57 10.04 15.14
N LEU A 342 -7.29 11.34 15.03
CA LEU A 342 -8.30 12.33 14.62
C LEU A 342 -8.42 12.41 13.09
N GLU A 343 -9.57 11.99 12.61
CA GLU A 343 -9.94 12.12 11.21
C GLU A 343 -10.30 13.58 10.86
N THR A 344 -9.69 14.16 9.82
CA THR A 344 -9.99 15.52 9.33
C THR A 344 -9.99 15.57 7.80
N LYS A 345 -10.33 16.71 7.20
CA LYS A 345 -10.23 16.92 5.73
C LYS A 345 -8.80 16.72 5.19
N ASP A 346 -7.80 16.98 6.04
CA ASP A 346 -6.40 16.72 5.77
C ASP A 346 -5.99 15.27 6.15
N HIS A 347 -6.90 14.48 6.77
CA HIS A 347 -6.70 13.13 7.35
C HIS A 347 -7.99 12.18 7.38
N PRO A 348 -8.63 11.65 6.28
CA PRO A 348 -9.98 10.94 6.27
C PRO A 348 -10.13 9.36 6.30
N ILE A 349 -11.32 8.76 6.63
CA ILE A 349 -11.78 7.30 6.75
C ILE A 349 -13.36 7.03 6.54
N ASP A 350 -13.92 5.90 5.94
CA ASP A 350 -15.42 5.63 5.73
C ASP A 350 -15.95 4.18 5.28
N VAL A 351 -17.11 3.56 5.78
CA VAL A 351 -17.90 2.33 5.23
C VAL A 351 -19.26 1.68 5.92
N PRO A 352 -20.32 1.08 5.21
CA PRO A 352 -21.62 0.30 5.66
C PRO A 352 -21.97 -1.26 5.32
N LYS A 353 -23.23 -1.90 5.48
CA LYS A 353 -23.61 -3.35 6.01
C LYS A 353 -24.75 -4.34 5.35
N ASN A 354 -24.60 -5.74 5.19
CA ASN A 354 -25.55 -7.00 5.01
C ASN A 354 -25.72 -8.00 3.73
N VAL A 355 -25.79 -9.39 3.86
CA VAL A 355 -25.83 -10.54 2.78
C VAL A 355 -26.58 -11.89 3.10
N ASP A 356 -26.96 -12.73 2.08
CA ASP A 356 -27.62 -14.09 2.13
C ASP A 356 -26.73 -15.39 2.14
N ARG A 357 -25.61 -15.47 1.41
CA ARG A 357 -24.66 -16.62 1.39
C ARG A 357 -23.22 -16.12 1.44
N ARG A 358 -22.32 -16.82 2.15
CA ARG A 358 -20.92 -16.38 2.36
C ARG A 358 -19.92 -17.50 2.07
N PHE A 359 -18.86 -17.16 1.32
CA PHE A 359 -17.69 -17.98 1.05
C PHE A 359 -16.45 -17.31 1.63
N ILE A 360 -15.52 -18.11 2.15
CA ILE A 360 -14.16 -17.69 2.46
C ILE A 360 -13.24 -18.61 1.67
N ILE A 361 -12.50 -18.04 0.72
CA ILE A 361 -11.66 -18.75 -0.23
C ILE A 361 -10.21 -18.32 0.00
N THR A 362 -9.37 -19.20 0.53
CA THR A 362 -7.93 -18.94 0.62
C THR A 362 -7.25 -19.10 -0.73
N ILE A 363 -6.31 -18.21 -1.03
CA ILE A 363 -5.52 -18.20 -2.26
C ILE A 363 -4.07 -18.45 -1.86
N ALA A 364 -3.48 -19.52 -2.38
CA ALA A 364 -2.13 -19.92 -2.02
C ALA A 364 -1.31 -20.33 -3.25
N LEU A 365 -0.01 -20.03 -3.18
CA LEU A 365 1.01 -20.78 -3.90
C LEU A 365 1.38 -22.00 -3.05
N ASN A 366 1.58 -23.13 -3.68
CA ASN A 366 1.75 -24.45 -3.06
C ASN A 366 2.82 -25.26 -3.81
N THR A 367 3.09 -26.48 -3.35
CA THR A 367 3.80 -27.49 -4.14
C THR A 367 2.93 -28.73 -4.36
N VAL A 368 3.29 -29.52 -5.37
CA VAL A 368 2.87 -30.90 -5.57
C VAL A 368 4.10 -31.77 -5.79
N ALA A 369 4.04 -33.02 -5.33
CA ALA A 369 5.18 -33.95 -5.38
C ALA A 369 5.75 -34.04 -6.80
N CYS A 370 7.07 -34.01 -6.92
CA CYS A 370 7.73 -34.20 -8.22
C CYS A 370 7.43 -35.62 -8.77
N PRO A 371 7.07 -35.77 -10.06
CA PRO A 371 6.81 -37.08 -10.65
C PRO A 371 8.04 -38.01 -10.56
N ASP A 372 7.80 -39.29 -10.26
CA ASP A 372 8.84 -40.31 -10.17
C ASP A 372 9.73 -40.33 -11.43
N GLY A 373 11.05 -40.22 -11.25
CA GLY A 373 12.04 -40.24 -12.34
C GLY A 373 12.31 -38.88 -13.01
N SER A 374 11.70 -37.78 -12.52
CA SER A 374 11.98 -36.41 -12.96
C SER A 374 12.78 -35.61 -11.93
N THR A 375 13.37 -34.47 -12.33
CA THR A 375 14.02 -33.53 -11.41
C THR A 375 13.30 -32.19 -11.47
N CYS A 376 12.70 -31.75 -10.35
CA CYS A 376 12.04 -30.46 -10.23
C CYS A 376 12.94 -29.48 -9.47
N VAL A 377 12.83 -28.18 -9.76
CA VAL A 377 13.65 -27.12 -9.14
C VAL A 377 12.87 -26.24 -8.16
N GLY A 378 11.60 -26.56 -7.93
CA GLY A 378 10.79 -25.88 -6.92
C GLY A 378 11.27 -26.18 -5.49
N PRO A 379 10.62 -25.57 -4.48
CA PRO A 379 10.97 -25.77 -3.08
C PRO A 379 11.05 -27.25 -2.72
N ASP A 380 12.10 -27.64 -1.98
CA ASP A 380 12.39 -29.03 -1.56
C ASP A 380 12.48 -30.08 -2.70
N GLY A 381 12.67 -29.64 -3.95
CA GLY A 381 12.73 -30.53 -5.12
C GLY A 381 11.36 -30.94 -5.66
N ASP A 382 10.29 -30.29 -5.22
CA ASP A 382 8.91 -30.47 -5.69
C ASP A 382 8.54 -29.50 -6.84
N LYS A 383 7.33 -29.66 -7.39
CA LYS A 383 6.78 -28.78 -8.43
C LYS A 383 5.91 -27.70 -7.82
N MET A 384 6.10 -26.43 -8.20
CA MET A 384 5.19 -25.34 -7.82
C MET A 384 3.76 -25.58 -8.31
N ALA A 385 2.79 -25.20 -7.48
CA ALA A 385 1.36 -25.27 -7.72
C ALA A 385 0.66 -24.04 -7.13
N ALA A 386 -0.63 -23.90 -7.37
CA ALA A 386 -1.48 -22.90 -6.72
C ALA A 386 -2.84 -23.51 -6.41
N SER A 387 -3.54 -22.97 -5.41
CA SER A 387 -4.83 -23.51 -4.96
C SER A 387 -5.82 -22.46 -4.49
N LEU A 388 -7.11 -22.83 -4.56
CA LEU A 388 -8.20 -22.17 -3.85
C LEU A 388 -8.74 -23.13 -2.78
N ASN A 389 -8.78 -22.70 -1.51
CA ASN A 389 -9.14 -23.57 -0.37
C ASN A 389 -8.37 -24.91 -0.31
N ASN A 390 -7.09 -24.88 -0.70
CA ASN A 390 -6.18 -26.03 -0.77
C ASN A 390 -6.50 -27.08 -1.85
N ILE A 391 -7.34 -26.75 -2.83
CA ILE A 391 -7.56 -27.56 -4.02
C ILE A 391 -6.86 -26.89 -5.21
N SER A 392 -5.84 -27.57 -5.74
CA SER A 392 -5.20 -27.23 -7.00
C SER A 392 -6.06 -27.78 -8.14
N PHE A 393 -6.68 -26.87 -8.89
CA PHE A 393 -7.64 -27.26 -9.90
C PHE A 393 -6.95 -28.06 -11.02
N ASN A 394 -7.39 -29.29 -11.23
CA ASN A 394 -6.89 -30.14 -12.31
C ASN A 394 -7.89 -30.13 -13.47
N HIS A 395 -7.39 -29.95 -14.69
CA HIS A 395 -8.26 -29.92 -15.88
C HIS A 395 -8.77 -31.33 -16.20
N PRO A 396 -10.08 -31.52 -16.38
CA PRO A 396 -10.66 -32.81 -16.75
C PRO A 396 -10.47 -33.12 -18.25
N GLU A 397 -10.59 -34.40 -18.62
CA GLU A 397 -10.53 -34.84 -20.03
C GLU A 397 -11.76 -34.39 -20.87
N MET A 398 -12.87 -34.08 -20.22
CA MET A 398 -14.09 -33.52 -20.80
C MET A 398 -14.46 -32.24 -20.05
N ASP A 399 -14.88 -31.20 -20.77
CA ASP A 399 -15.21 -29.94 -20.11
C ASP A 399 -16.39 -30.08 -19.13
N ILE A 400 -16.32 -29.33 -18.02
CA ILE A 400 -17.29 -29.43 -16.92
C ILE A 400 -18.72 -29.14 -17.41
N LEU A 401 -18.90 -28.13 -18.26
CA LEU A 401 -20.20 -27.76 -18.80
C LEU A 401 -20.80 -28.91 -19.62
N GLN A 402 -20.01 -29.55 -20.49
CA GLN A 402 -20.42 -30.73 -21.24
C GLN A 402 -20.75 -31.90 -20.30
N ALA A 403 -19.92 -32.17 -19.28
CA ALA A 403 -20.14 -33.25 -18.34
C ALA A 403 -21.41 -33.04 -17.49
N TYR A 404 -21.64 -31.82 -17.00
CA TYR A 404 -22.84 -31.43 -16.26
C TYR A 404 -24.09 -31.55 -17.12
N TYR A 405 -24.07 -30.97 -18.32
CA TYR A 405 -25.21 -31.01 -19.26
C TYR A 405 -25.57 -32.44 -19.69
N MET A 406 -24.56 -33.30 -19.89
CA MET A 406 -24.75 -34.69 -20.29
C MET A 406 -24.99 -35.64 -19.10
N GLY A 407 -24.95 -35.16 -17.86
CA GLY A 407 -25.08 -35.96 -16.65
C GLY A 407 -24.00 -37.05 -16.54
N LYS A 408 -22.76 -36.73 -16.90
CA LYS A 408 -21.62 -37.65 -16.87
C LYS A 408 -20.89 -37.58 -15.54
N GLU A 409 -20.83 -38.71 -14.84
CA GLU A 409 -20.08 -38.86 -13.59
C GLU A 409 -18.58 -39.07 -13.84
N GLY A 410 -17.76 -38.74 -12.85
CA GLY A 410 -16.31 -38.98 -12.86
C GLY A 410 -15.43 -37.85 -13.41
N TYR A 411 -16.01 -36.73 -13.87
CA TYR A 411 -15.27 -35.60 -14.43
C TYR A 411 -15.12 -34.41 -13.48
N PHE A 412 -16.03 -34.26 -12.52
CA PHE A 412 -15.97 -33.24 -11.46
C PHE A 412 -16.79 -33.69 -10.24
N THR A 413 -16.58 -33.05 -9.09
CA THR A 413 -17.40 -33.21 -7.87
C THR A 413 -18.03 -31.88 -7.46
N THR A 414 -19.15 -31.90 -6.73
CA THR A 414 -19.91 -30.67 -6.36
C THR A 414 -19.65 -30.18 -4.93
N ASP A 415 -18.57 -30.66 -4.32
CA ASP A 415 -18.21 -30.48 -2.92
C ASP A 415 -17.06 -29.48 -2.72
N PHE A 416 -16.91 -28.50 -3.62
CA PHE A 416 -15.92 -27.45 -3.40
C PHE A 416 -16.21 -26.73 -2.07
N PRO A 417 -15.21 -26.65 -1.16
CA PRO A 417 -15.45 -26.24 0.21
C PRO A 417 -15.72 -24.73 0.28
N THR A 418 -16.79 -24.35 0.99
CA THR A 418 -17.22 -22.94 1.14
C THR A 418 -16.36 -22.14 2.12
N THR A 419 -15.54 -22.84 2.91
CA THR A 419 -14.53 -22.30 3.83
C THR A 419 -13.26 -23.14 3.71
N PRO A 420 -12.08 -22.63 4.11
CA PRO A 420 -10.84 -23.38 3.98
C PRO A 420 -10.89 -24.71 4.73
N LEU A 421 -10.44 -25.80 4.09
CA LEU A 421 -10.42 -27.16 4.70
C LEU A 421 -9.60 -27.21 5.99
N HIS A 422 -8.57 -26.36 6.07
CA HIS A 422 -7.77 -26.14 7.27
C HIS A 422 -7.67 -24.65 7.54
N VAL A 423 -8.04 -24.25 8.75
CA VAL A 423 -7.92 -22.86 9.20
C VAL A 423 -6.58 -22.71 9.92
N TYR A 424 -5.74 -21.83 9.37
CA TYR A 424 -4.43 -21.47 9.92
C TYR A 424 -4.23 -19.95 9.75
N ASN A 425 -3.05 -19.44 10.11
CA ASN A 425 -2.74 -18.03 9.88
C ASN A 425 -2.40 -17.87 8.41
N PHE A 426 -3.38 -17.44 7.62
CA PHE A 426 -3.17 -17.35 6.18
C PHE A 426 -2.04 -16.37 5.84
N THR A 427 -1.86 -15.26 6.57
CA THR A 427 -1.01 -14.12 6.17
C THR A 427 0.35 -13.98 6.86
N MET A 428 0.80 -15.00 7.60
CA MET A 428 2.06 -14.99 8.36
C MET A 428 3.26 -15.65 7.66
N ASP A 429 4.50 -15.33 8.09
CA ASP A 429 5.75 -15.99 7.62
C ASP A 429 5.78 -17.53 7.85
N PRO A 430 6.53 -18.29 7.03
CA PRO A 430 6.08 -19.54 6.42
C PRO A 430 5.94 -20.70 7.41
N MET A 431 4.85 -21.46 7.30
CA MET A 431 4.87 -22.86 7.72
C MET A 431 5.49 -23.68 6.59
N LEU A 432 6.74 -24.12 6.78
CA LEU A 432 7.28 -25.32 6.14
C LEU A 432 6.64 -26.51 6.86
N GLY A 433 5.58 -27.07 6.27
CA GLY A 433 4.77 -28.15 6.87
C GLY A 433 3.63 -28.58 5.95
N ASP A 434 2.68 -29.38 6.46
CA ASP A 434 1.60 -30.08 5.70
C ASP A 434 0.68 -29.19 4.84
N TYR A 435 0.81 -27.87 4.90
CA TYR A 435 0.00 -26.89 4.13
C TYR A 435 0.70 -26.40 2.85
N VAL A 436 1.98 -26.71 2.68
CA VAL A 436 2.74 -26.38 1.47
C VAL A 436 2.22 -27.23 0.32
N THR A 437 1.95 -28.51 0.58
CA THR A 437 1.40 -29.43 -0.42
C THR A 437 -0.11 -29.27 -0.56
N THR A 438 -0.58 -29.23 -1.81
CA THR A 438 -2.00 -29.10 -2.15
C THR A 438 -2.55 -30.38 -2.76
N THR A 439 -3.85 -30.61 -2.62
CA THR A 439 -4.53 -31.73 -3.29
C THR A 439 -4.98 -31.31 -4.67
N GLN A 440 -4.68 -32.11 -5.68
CA GLN A 440 -5.20 -31.89 -7.03
C GLN A 440 -6.62 -32.44 -7.16
N GLY A 441 -7.54 -31.65 -7.70
CA GLY A 441 -8.94 -32.05 -7.86
C GLY A 441 -9.73 -31.13 -8.78
N THR A 442 -10.91 -31.59 -9.21
CA THR A 442 -11.83 -30.85 -10.10
C THR A 442 -13.16 -30.65 -9.37
N ASN A 443 -13.14 -29.85 -8.30
CA ASN A 443 -14.29 -29.61 -7.42
C ASN A 443 -15.00 -28.31 -7.83
N VAL A 444 -16.33 -28.31 -7.84
CA VAL A 444 -17.18 -27.14 -8.14
C VAL A 444 -18.18 -26.87 -7.02
N THR A 445 -18.72 -25.64 -6.94
CA THR A 445 -19.86 -25.30 -6.08
C THR A 445 -21.11 -25.07 -6.93
N VAL A 446 -22.25 -25.63 -6.50
CA VAL A 446 -23.56 -25.36 -7.08
C VAL A 446 -24.28 -24.28 -6.26
N LEU A 447 -24.72 -23.20 -6.91
CA LEU A 447 -25.49 -22.12 -6.32
C LEU A 447 -26.92 -22.13 -6.87
N GLU A 448 -27.89 -21.87 -5.99
CA GLU A 448 -29.27 -21.64 -6.42
C GLU A 448 -29.38 -20.32 -7.19
N PHE A 449 -30.14 -20.34 -8.30
CA PHE A 449 -30.39 -19.16 -9.10
C PHE A 449 -31.00 -18.04 -8.23
N ASN A 450 -30.53 -16.81 -8.45
CA ASN A 450 -30.94 -15.58 -7.75
C ASN A 450 -30.49 -15.47 -6.28
N SER A 451 -29.59 -16.33 -5.80
CA SER A 451 -28.98 -16.19 -4.47
C SER A 451 -28.05 -14.96 -4.40
N THR A 452 -28.08 -14.21 -3.29
CA THR A 452 -27.08 -13.16 -3.01
C THR A 452 -25.86 -13.78 -2.35
N VAL A 453 -24.70 -13.64 -2.98
CA VAL A 453 -23.46 -14.33 -2.59
C VAL A 453 -22.40 -13.29 -2.22
N GLU A 454 -21.77 -13.48 -1.06
CA GLU A 454 -20.52 -12.83 -0.67
C GLU A 454 -19.38 -13.82 -0.79
N ILE A 455 -18.34 -13.45 -1.53
CA ILE A 455 -17.09 -14.19 -1.57
C ILE A 455 -16.04 -13.31 -0.92
N VAL A 456 -15.31 -13.89 0.02
CA VAL A 456 -14.10 -13.31 0.57
C VAL A 456 -12.93 -14.11 0.05
N PHE A 457 -12.08 -13.44 -0.71
CA PHE A 457 -10.79 -13.95 -1.12
C PHE A 457 -9.76 -13.62 -0.05
N GLN A 458 -9.12 -14.62 0.51
CA GLN A 458 -8.08 -14.52 1.53
C GLN A 458 -6.73 -14.87 0.92
N GLY A 459 -5.88 -13.88 0.69
CA GLY A 459 -4.49 -14.12 0.31
C GLY A 459 -3.74 -14.85 1.43
N THR A 460 -2.87 -15.79 1.07
CA THR A 460 -2.01 -16.49 2.01
C THR A 460 -0.54 -16.11 1.81
N ASN A 461 0.33 -16.53 2.73
CA ASN A 461 1.79 -16.39 2.66
C ASN A 461 2.48 -17.77 2.71
N VAL A 462 1.80 -18.81 2.23
CA VAL A 462 2.40 -20.13 1.99
C VAL A 462 3.63 -19.93 1.07
N LEU A 463 4.72 -20.65 1.35
CA LEU A 463 6.02 -20.51 0.67
C LEU A 463 6.69 -19.12 0.79
N ASN A 464 6.27 -18.25 1.72
CA ASN A 464 6.68 -16.84 1.78
C ASN A 464 6.45 -16.08 0.46
N ALA A 465 5.48 -16.57 -0.32
CA ALA A 465 5.21 -16.13 -1.66
C ALA A 465 3.88 -15.38 -1.73
N SER A 466 3.53 -14.63 -0.66
CA SER A 466 2.31 -13.82 -0.70
C SER A 466 2.42 -12.74 -1.78
N GLU A 467 1.42 -12.68 -2.64
CA GLU A 467 1.35 -11.77 -3.76
C GLU A 467 -0.03 -11.11 -3.83
N ASN A 468 -0.16 -10.11 -4.70
CA ASN A 468 -1.48 -9.58 -5.02
C ASN A 468 -2.10 -10.44 -6.12
N HIS A 469 -3.25 -11.07 -5.85
CA HIS A 469 -3.91 -11.96 -6.80
C HIS A 469 -5.11 -11.26 -7.46
N PRO A 470 -5.08 -10.99 -8.78
CA PRO A 470 -6.23 -10.45 -9.50
C PRO A 470 -7.29 -11.55 -9.67
N MET A 471 -8.30 -11.56 -8.82
CA MET A 471 -9.41 -12.51 -8.85
C MET A 471 -10.49 -12.03 -9.80
N HIS A 472 -10.77 -12.85 -10.82
CA HIS A 472 -11.81 -12.64 -11.82
C HIS A 472 -12.94 -13.67 -11.65
N LEU A 473 -14.19 -13.27 -11.87
CA LEU A 473 -15.35 -14.15 -11.89
C LEU A 473 -16.02 -14.11 -13.26
N HIS A 474 -15.99 -15.23 -13.96
CA HIS A 474 -16.60 -15.38 -15.28
C HIS A 474 -18.12 -15.24 -15.20
N GLY A 475 -18.74 -14.62 -16.22
CA GLY A 475 -20.19 -14.53 -16.37
C GLY A 475 -20.91 -13.59 -15.40
N TYR A 476 -20.21 -12.96 -14.46
CA TYR A 476 -20.76 -12.05 -13.46
C TYR A 476 -19.90 -10.78 -13.31
N SER A 477 -20.55 -9.68 -12.98
CA SER A 477 -19.92 -8.54 -12.31
C SER A 477 -20.33 -8.59 -10.84
N PHE A 478 -19.50 -8.02 -9.97
CA PHE A 478 -19.70 -8.05 -8.54
C PHE A 478 -19.37 -6.69 -7.92
N TYR A 479 -20.06 -6.35 -6.85
CA TYR A 479 -19.75 -5.20 -6.04
C TYR A 479 -18.50 -5.52 -5.21
N PHE A 480 -17.45 -4.73 -5.37
CA PHE A 480 -16.28 -4.80 -4.49
C PHE A 480 -16.58 -4.06 -3.20
N VAL A 481 -16.87 -4.83 -2.17
CA VAL A 481 -17.43 -4.30 -0.91
C VAL A 481 -16.37 -4.10 0.14
N GLY A 482 -15.12 -4.53 -0.01
CA GLY A 482 -14.07 -4.16 0.94
C GLY A 482 -12.81 -4.96 0.76
N SER A 483 -11.70 -4.44 1.23
CA SER A 483 -10.44 -5.17 1.35
C SER A 483 -9.67 -4.65 2.54
N ASP A 484 -8.82 -5.50 3.10
CA ASP A 484 -7.89 -5.13 4.16
C ASP A 484 -6.69 -6.08 4.13
N PHE A 485 -5.71 -5.85 5.00
CA PHE A 485 -4.59 -6.73 5.23
C PHE A 485 -4.85 -7.66 6.43
N GLY A 486 -4.17 -8.80 6.50
CA GLY A 486 -4.33 -9.84 7.52
C GLY A 486 -5.34 -10.93 7.13
N ASN A 487 -5.71 -11.75 8.11
CA ASN A 487 -6.75 -12.76 7.93
C ASN A 487 -8.13 -12.12 8.11
N TYR A 488 -9.03 -12.41 7.18
CA TYR A 488 -10.41 -11.97 7.21
C TYR A 488 -11.13 -12.54 8.44
N SER A 489 -11.62 -11.64 9.28
CA SER A 489 -12.54 -11.93 10.36
C SER A 489 -13.98 -11.86 9.85
N ILE A 490 -14.64 -13.02 9.80
CA ILE A 490 -16.06 -13.13 9.47
C ILE A 490 -16.98 -12.28 10.36
N LYS A 491 -16.49 -11.90 11.56
CA LYS A 491 -17.21 -11.11 12.56
C LYS A 491 -16.92 -9.61 12.45
N ASP A 492 -15.69 -9.22 12.13
CA ASP A 492 -15.23 -7.84 12.27
C ASP A 492 -15.08 -7.11 10.95
N ASP A 493 -14.63 -7.78 9.90
CA ASP A 493 -14.37 -7.15 8.61
C ASP A 493 -15.63 -6.78 7.82
N PRO A 494 -16.76 -7.51 7.90
CA PRO A 494 -18.02 -7.04 7.31
C PRO A 494 -18.52 -5.69 7.84
N LYS A 495 -18.01 -5.24 8.99
CA LYS A 495 -18.32 -3.91 9.54
C LYS A 495 -17.60 -2.80 8.76
N LYS A 496 -16.55 -3.13 8.00
CA LYS A 496 -15.72 -2.25 7.18
C LYS A 496 -16.08 -2.30 5.68
N TYR A 497 -17.26 -2.78 5.30
CA TYR A 497 -17.61 -2.91 3.89
C TYR A 497 -18.16 -1.62 3.27
N ASN A 498 -17.88 -1.31 2.01
CA ASN A 498 -18.61 -0.32 1.23
C ASN A 498 -19.89 -0.95 0.71
N LEU A 499 -21.02 -0.58 1.32
CA LEU A 499 -22.36 -1.04 0.97
C LEU A 499 -23.32 0.11 0.68
N VAL A 500 -22.79 1.32 0.49
CA VAL A 500 -23.56 2.48 0.03
C VAL A 500 -23.33 2.66 -1.46
N ASP A 501 -22.08 2.68 -1.91
CA ASP A 501 -21.73 2.86 -3.31
C ASP A 501 -20.49 2.03 -3.74
N PRO A 502 -20.42 0.72 -3.42
CA PRO A 502 -19.30 -0.10 -3.85
C PRO A 502 -19.17 -0.09 -5.38
N PRO A 503 -17.93 0.01 -5.90
CA PRO A 503 -17.72 -0.11 -7.33
C PRO A 503 -18.14 -1.52 -7.80
N GLU A 504 -18.97 -1.57 -8.84
CA GLU A 504 -19.26 -2.81 -9.58
C GLU A 504 -18.09 -3.06 -10.53
N VAL A 505 -17.45 -4.22 -10.39
CA VAL A 505 -16.23 -4.64 -11.10
C VAL A 505 -16.34 -6.12 -11.45
N ASN A 506 -15.47 -6.63 -12.32
CA ASN A 506 -15.43 -8.07 -12.63
C ASN A 506 -14.08 -8.72 -12.26
N THR A 507 -13.07 -7.90 -11.95
CA THR A 507 -11.77 -8.35 -11.45
C THR A 507 -11.31 -7.45 -10.32
N ILE A 508 -10.82 -8.05 -9.23
CA ILE A 508 -10.22 -7.31 -8.11
C ILE A 508 -8.88 -7.90 -7.71
N GLY A 509 -7.90 -7.03 -7.42
CA GLY A 509 -6.65 -7.45 -6.81
C GLY A 509 -6.84 -7.71 -5.32
N VAL A 510 -6.61 -8.95 -4.87
CA VAL A 510 -6.55 -9.31 -3.46
C VAL A 510 -5.21 -8.83 -2.91
N PRO A 511 -5.17 -7.97 -1.87
CA PRO A 511 -3.90 -7.47 -1.35
C PRO A 511 -2.96 -8.60 -0.89
N LYS A 512 -1.65 -8.41 -1.11
CA LYS A 512 -0.61 -9.25 -0.49
C LYS A 512 -0.84 -9.29 1.03
N ASN A 513 -0.79 -10.48 1.63
CA ASN A 513 -1.07 -10.69 3.04
C ASN A 513 -2.38 -10.03 3.47
N GLY A 514 -3.43 -10.19 2.68
CA GLY A 514 -4.71 -9.53 2.94
C GLY A 514 -5.87 -10.25 2.29
N TRP A 515 -7.03 -9.62 2.34
CA TRP A 515 -8.26 -10.16 1.81
C TRP A 515 -9.03 -9.11 1.02
N ALA A 516 -9.90 -9.58 0.13
CA ALA A 516 -10.86 -8.75 -0.58
C ALA A 516 -12.22 -9.45 -0.60
N ALA A 517 -13.27 -8.71 -0.30
CA ALA A 517 -14.64 -9.18 -0.26
C ALA A 517 -15.45 -8.57 -1.41
N ILE A 518 -16.23 -9.43 -2.06
CA ILE A 518 -17.11 -9.09 -3.16
C ILE A 518 -18.52 -9.58 -2.88
N ARG A 519 -19.52 -8.95 -3.50
CA ARG A 519 -20.91 -9.41 -3.48
C ARG A 519 -21.52 -9.41 -4.86
N PHE A 520 -22.26 -10.45 -5.19
CA PHE A 520 -23.02 -10.53 -6.42
C PHE A 520 -24.30 -11.33 -6.22
N ARG A 521 -25.14 -11.31 -7.23
CA ARG A 521 -26.36 -12.12 -7.30
C ARG A 521 -26.14 -13.17 -8.37
N ALA A 522 -26.38 -14.44 -8.05
CA ALA A 522 -26.25 -15.55 -8.99
C ALA A 522 -27.43 -15.60 -9.98
N ASP A 523 -27.63 -14.54 -10.77
CA ASP A 523 -28.75 -14.32 -11.68
C ASP A 523 -28.45 -14.64 -13.16
N ASN A 524 -27.39 -15.38 -13.44
CA ASN A 524 -27.05 -15.85 -14.78
C ASN A 524 -27.06 -17.40 -14.85
N PRO A 525 -28.22 -18.02 -15.17
CA PRO A 525 -28.36 -19.47 -15.18
C PRO A 525 -27.99 -20.08 -16.53
N GLU A 526 -27.65 -21.37 -16.53
CA GLU A 526 -27.61 -22.18 -17.76
C GLU A 526 -29.02 -22.36 -18.34
N GLU A 527 -29.16 -22.29 -19.66
CA GLU A 527 -30.41 -22.65 -20.34
C GLU A 527 -30.36 -24.14 -20.73
N GLY A 528 -31.18 -24.95 -20.05
CA GLY A 528 -31.52 -26.30 -20.49
C GLY A 528 -32.41 -26.26 -21.74
N GLY A 529 -31.81 -26.05 -22.90
CA GLY A 529 -32.52 -26.00 -24.19
C GLY A 529 -31.69 -26.66 -25.29
N GLY A 530 -32.15 -27.79 -25.81
CA GLY A 530 -31.43 -28.62 -26.76
C GLY A 530 -31.07 -27.93 -28.07
N HIS A 531 -29.83 -27.46 -28.18
CA HIS A 531 -29.14 -27.23 -29.45
C HIS A 531 -27.76 -27.87 -29.38
N GLY A 532 -27.47 -28.76 -30.33
CA GLY A 532 -26.22 -29.52 -30.37
C GLY A 532 -25.00 -28.61 -30.48
N VAL A 533 -24.18 -28.56 -29.44
CA VAL A 533 -22.88 -27.90 -29.43
C VAL A 533 -21.84 -28.90 -29.92
N SER A 534 -21.29 -28.66 -31.10
CA SER A 534 -20.33 -29.54 -31.77
C SER A 534 -18.89 -29.12 -31.50
N ASN A 535 -18.37 -29.43 -30.31
CA ASN A 535 -16.92 -29.58 -30.13
C ASN A 535 -16.59 -30.61 -29.03
N PRO A 536 -17.01 -31.89 -29.15
CA PRO A 536 -16.71 -32.90 -28.14
C PRO A 536 -15.19 -33.14 -28.05
N CYS A 537 -14.67 -33.17 -26.82
CA CYS A 537 -13.28 -33.53 -26.55
C CYS A 537 -12.99 -34.95 -27.09
N PRO A 538 -11.86 -35.17 -27.79
CA PRO A 538 -11.60 -36.46 -28.43
C PRO A 538 -11.13 -37.50 -27.42
N LEU A 539 -12.06 -38.37 -26.99
CA LEU A 539 -11.74 -39.68 -26.42
C LEU A 539 -12.02 -40.76 -27.47
N GLY A 540 -11.16 -41.78 -27.52
CA GLY A 540 -11.16 -42.85 -28.52
C GLY A 540 -12.53 -43.50 -28.76
N LYS A 541 -12.70 -44.07 -29.95
CA LYS A 541 -13.94 -44.70 -30.46
C LYS A 541 -14.77 -45.43 -29.39
N TRP A 542 -15.91 -44.87 -29.00
CA TRP A 542 -16.97 -45.63 -28.33
C TRP A 542 -18.27 -45.61 -29.16
N LYS A 543 -18.85 -46.81 -29.33
CA LYS A 543 -20.07 -47.06 -30.11
C LYS A 543 -21.29 -46.39 -29.45
N LYS A 544 -22.17 -45.83 -30.28
CA LYS A 544 -23.51 -45.31 -29.94
C LYS A 544 -24.19 -46.13 -28.82
N ALA A 545 -24.29 -45.59 -27.61
CA ALA A 545 -25.18 -46.13 -26.57
C ALA A 545 -26.58 -45.52 -26.75
N ARG A 546 -27.55 -46.37 -27.11
CA ARG A 546 -28.97 -46.03 -27.14
C ARG A 546 -29.48 -45.81 -25.71
N CYS A 547 -30.11 -44.67 -25.43
CA CYS A 547 -30.79 -44.43 -24.16
C CYS A 547 -31.91 -45.47 -23.95
N HIS A 548 -31.79 -46.29 -22.91
CA HIS A 548 -32.90 -47.04 -22.35
C HIS A 548 -33.46 -46.28 -21.13
N ARG A 549 -34.77 -46.12 -21.09
CA ARG A 549 -35.51 -45.64 -19.91
C ARG A 549 -35.32 -46.63 -18.76
N VAL A 550 -34.97 -46.12 -17.58
CA VAL A 550 -35.19 -46.84 -16.31
C VAL A 550 -36.20 -46.05 -15.48
N LYS A 551 -37.26 -46.75 -15.05
CA LYS A 551 -38.35 -46.30 -14.20
C LYS A 551 -37.92 -46.32 -12.72
N GLY A 552 -38.19 -45.22 -12.00
CA GLY A 552 -38.85 -45.16 -10.68
C GLY A 552 -38.16 -45.72 -9.43
N LEU A 553 -38.05 -44.89 -8.39
CA LEU A 553 -38.69 -45.05 -7.07
C LEU A 553 -38.67 -43.69 -6.34
N GLY A 554 -39.81 -43.30 -5.76
CA GLY A 554 -40.09 -41.93 -5.35
C GLY A 554 -39.99 -41.64 -3.85
N GLY A 555 -40.32 -40.40 -3.49
CA GLY A 555 -40.66 -40.01 -2.13
C GLY A 555 -40.25 -38.59 -1.73
N LEU A 556 -41.03 -37.58 -2.18
CA LEU A 556 -41.43 -36.34 -1.48
C LEU A 556 -41.65 -35.19 -2.47
N ARG A 557 -42.86 -35.18 -3.05
CA ARG A 557 -43.49 -33.99 -3.63
C ARG A 557 -44.77 -33.73 -2.84
N ARG A 558 -44.94 -32.53 -2.28
CA ARG A 558 -46.18 -31.74 -2.41
C ARG A 558 -46.02 -30.31 -1.88
N LEU A 559 -46.69 -29.41 -2.61
CA LEU A 559 -46.89 -27.95 -2.43
C LEU A 559 -45.71 -27.12 -2.95
N PHE A 560 -45.74 -26.51 -4.14
CA PHE A 560 -46.82 -25.76 -4.80
C PHE A 560 -46.83 -25.97 -6.33
N LEU A 561 -48.03 -25.89 -6.93
CA LEU A 561 -48.28 -25.90 -8.37
C LEU A 561 -49.36 -24.84 -8.66
N LYS A 562 -49.31 -24.25 -9.87
CA LYS A 562 -50.15 -23.21 -10.51
C LYS A 562 -49.55 -21.79 -10.40
N GLU A 563 -49.33 -21.03 -11.48
CA GLU A 563 -49.98 -20.98 -12.80
C GLU A 563 -48.96 -20.76 -13.94
N CYS A 564 -49.10 -21.55 -15.00
CA CYS A 564 -48.57 -21.22 -16.33
C CYS A 564 -49.67 -20.51 -17.12
N LEU A 565 -49.35 -19.37 -17.74
CA LEU A 565 -50.09 -18.84 -18.88
C LEU A 565 -49.22 -19.01 -20.14
N ALA A 566 -49.82 -19.60 -21.17
CA ALA A 566 -49.20 -20.03 -22.42
C ALA A 566 -49.47 -19.06 -23.59
N PHE A 567 -48.73 -19.28 -24.69
CA PHE A 567 -49.02 -19.06 -26.13
C PHE A 567 -47.92 -18.29 -26.90
N PRO A 568 -47.72 -18.51 -28.22
CA PRO A 568 -47.15 -19.71 -28.86
C PRO A 568 -46.00 -19.41 -29.85
N SER A 569 -45.15 -20.40 -30.17
CA SER A 569 -44.17 -20.33 -31.25
C SER A 569 -44.72 -20.88 -32.57
N THR A 570 -44.54 -20.17 -33.68
CA THR A 570 -44.71 -20.69 -35.04
C THR A 570 -43.34 -20.96 -35.69
N LYS A 571 -43.28 -22.13 -36.36
CA LYS A 571 -42.19 -22.68 -37.18
C LYS A 571 -41.95 -21.84 -38.44
N ASP A 572 -40.75 -21.87 -39.02
CA ASP A 572 -40.41 -22.74 -40.18
C ASP A 572 -39.02 -22.44 -40.82
N GLU A 573 -38.53 -23.44 -41.56
CA GLU A 573 -37.52 -23.42 -42.64
C GLU A 573 -36.01 -23.64 -42.35
N THR A 574 -35.59 -24.91 -42.48
CA THR A 574 -34.35 -25.38 -43.16
C THR A 574 -34.41 -25.07 -44.67
N PRO A 575 -33.32 -25.01 -45.51
CA PRO A 575 -32.38 -26.16 -45.71
C PRO A 575 -30.97 -25.94 -46.36
N VAL A 576 -30.26 -27.07 -46.52
CA VAL A 576 -29.26 -27.49 -47.55
C VAL A 576 -27.75 -27.33 -47.28
N GLU A 577 -27.10 -28.49 -47.09
CA GLU A 577 -25.67 -28.77 -47.26
C GLU A 577 -25.23 -28.75 -48.74
N LYS A 578 -23.98 -28.36 -49.01
CA LYS A 578 -23.19 -28.98 -50.09
C LYS A 578 -21.69 -28.94 -49.81
N GLU A 579 -21.14 -30.14 -49.67
CA GLU A 579 -19.73 -30.48 -49.55
C GLU A 579 -19.03 -30.34 -50.93
N ILE A 580 -17.84 -29.72 -50.98
CA ILE A 580 -16.90 -29.86 -52.09
C ILE A 580 -15.50 -30.09 -51.50
N ARG A 581 -14.92 -31.26 -51.81
CA ARG A 581 -13.53 -31.66 -51.51
C ARG A 581 -12.62 -31.33 -52.70
N LEU A 582 -11.44 -30.77 -52.44
CA LEU A 582 -10.18 -30.85 -53.21
C LEU A 582 -9.09 -30.42 -52.21
N GLY A 583 -7.89 -31.00 -52.02
CA GLY A 583 -7.04 -31.92 -52.78
C GLY A 583 -5.59 -31.45 -52.51
N ASN A 584 -4.73 -32.33 -51.97
CA ASN A 584 -3.32 -32.06 -51.62
C ASN A 584 -2.46 -31.62 -52.83
N PHE A 585 -1.35 -30.89 -52.61
CA PHE A 585 -0.02 -31.18 -53.17
C PHE A 585 1.09 -30.26 -52.58
N ASP A 586 2.33 -30.72 -52.76
CA ASP A 586 3.51 -30.63 -51.89
C ASP A 586 4.47 -29.42 -52.06
N ASN A 587 5.48 -29.42 -51.17
CA ASN A 587 6.66 -28.54 -51.02
C ASN A 587 7.59 -28.41 -52.27
N GLU A 588 8.28 -27.27 -52.42
CA GLU A 588 9.75 -27.11 -52.23
C GLU A 588 10.39 -25.89 -52.95
N THR A 589 11.28 -25.18 -52.21
CA THR A 589 12.53 -24.47 -52.60
C THR A 589 12.55 -23.15 -53.40
N GLY A 590 13.44 -22.24 -52.96
CA GLY A 590 14.37 -21.52 -53.87
C GLY A 590 14.31 -19.99 -53.96
N LEU A 591 15.34 -19.31 -53.43
CA LEU A 591 15.61 -17.85 -53.48
C LEU A 591 16.13 -17.36 -54.85
N ALA A 592 15.81 -16.08 -55.19
CA ALA A 592 16.69 -14.99 -55.68
C ALA A 592 16.00 -14.07 -56.71
N GLY A 593 16.18 -12.75 -56.56
CA GLY A 593 15.54 -11.70 -57.37
C GLY A 593 16.31 -11.24 -58.61
N CYS A 594 15.73 -10.27 -59.34
CA CYS A 594 16.40 -9.48 -60.37
C CYS A 594 15.81 -8.05 -60.46
N ASN A 595 16.73 -7.09 -60.61
CA ASN A 595 16.56 -5.63 -60.80
C ASN A 595 16.13 -5.24 -62.21
N LEU A 596 15.62 -4.01 -62.37
CA LEU A 596 15.78 -3.14 -63.56
C LEU A 596 15.70 -1.66 -63.08
N VAL A 597 16.41 -0.61 -63.51
CA VAL A 597 17.50 -0.29 -64.48
C VAL A 597 17.89 1.19 -64.19
N ASP A 598 19.19 1.54 -64.16
CA ASP A 598 19.79 2.91 -64.27
C ASP A 598 20.19 3.20 -65.76
N PRO A 599 20.70 4.37 -66.27
CA PRO A 599 21.48 5.49 -65.65
C PRO A 599 21.25 6.89 -66.36
N PRO A 600 22.16 7.91 -66.46
CA PRO A 600 23.49 8.16 -65.83
C PRO A 600 23.81 9.59 -65.30
N ASP A 601 24.83 9.63 -64.41
CA ASP A 601 25.96 10.56 -64.19
C ASP A 601 25.80 12.10 -64.08
N VAL A 602 26.37 12.70 -63.01
CA VAL A 602 27.70 13.36 -62.99
C VAL A 602 28.00 14.00 -61.60
N HIS A 603 29.17 13.65 -61.06
CA HIS A 603 30.05 14.28 -60.06
C HIS A 603 29.59 15.33 -59.02
N ALA A 604 29.76 14.93 -57.75
CA ALA A 604 30.26 15.63 -56.56
C ALA A 604 30.46 17.16 -56.56
N THR A 605 29.89 17.84 -55.53
CA THR A 605 30.60 18.63 -54.50
C THR A 605 29.61 19.29 -53.50
N GLY A 606 29.97 19.31 -52.21
CA GLY A 606 29.77 20.46 -51.31
C GLY A 606 28.41 20.73 -50.62
N LEU A 607 28.42 20.59 -49.28
CA LEU A 607 27.76 21.42 -48.24
C LEU A 607 26.27 21.83 -48.35
N GLN A 608 25.44 21.15 -47.56
CA GLN A 608 24.63 21.61 -46.39
C GLN A 608 23.87 22.97 -46.37
N LEU A 609 22.63 22.88 -45.82
CA LEU A 609 21.61 23.90 -45.46
C LEU A 609 20.68 24.33 -46.62
N GLY A 610 19.35 24.34 -46.52
CA GLY A 610 18.41 24.03 -45.45
C GLY A 610 16.95 24.23 -45.92
N SER A 611 16.04 24.10 -44.96
CA SER A 611 14.58 24.40 -44.98
C SER A 611 13.63 23.48 -45.77
N GLU A 612 13.02 22.59 -44.99
CA GLU A 612 11.71 21.97 -45.19
C GLU A 612 10.59 23.03 -45.09
N VAL A 613 9.59 22.91 -45.97
CA VAL A 613 8.18 23.13 -45.61
C VAL A 613 7.40 21.99 -46.28
N ILE A 614 7.00 20.98 -45.50
CA ILE A 614 6.01 19.97 -45.93
C ILE A 614 4.82 20.00 -44.96
N THR A 615 3.68 20.24 -45.58
CA THR A 615 2.33 20.35 -45.03
C THR A 615 1.82 19.00 -44.49
N LEU A 616 1.07 19.10 -43.39
CA LEU A 616 0.43 18.05 -42.62
C LEU A 616 -0.48 17.12 -43.45
N ALA A 617 -0.29 15.80 -43.30
CA ALA A 617 -1.32 14.79 -43.52
C ALA A 617 -1.78 14.23 -42.17
N SER A 618 -2.98 14.62 -41.75
CA SER A 618 -3.72 14.04 -40.64
C SER A 618 -4.13 12.59 -40.96
N SER A 619 -3.56 11.60 -40.28
CA SER A 619 -4.06 10.24 -40.31
C SER A 619 -5.33 10.12 -39.46
N SER A 620 -6.48 10.22 -40.13
CA SER A 620 -7.76 9.74 -39.64
C SER A 620 -7.67 8.22 -39.43
N ILE A 621 -7.73 7.79 -38.17
CA ILE A 621 -7.98 6.37 -37.84
C ILE A 621 -9.38 6.05 -38.34
N ALA A 622 -9.47 5.33 -39.46
CA ALA A 622 -10.73 4.81 -39.95
C ALA A 622 -11.32 3.84 -38.90
N LYS A 623 -12.41 4.25 -38.24
CA LYS A 623 -13.23 3.35 -37.44
C LYS A 623 -13.80 2.29 -38.39
N LEU A 624 -13.22 1.09 -38.39
CA LEU A 624 -13.80 -0.06 -39.08
C LEU A 624 -15.04 -0.49 -38.28
N VAL A 625 -16.18 0.17 -38.49
CA VAL A 625 -17.47 -0.31 -37.98
C VAL A 625 -17.78 -1.59 -38.74
N HIS A 626 -17.73 -2.72 -38.06
CA HIS A 626 -18.02 -4.03 -38.67
C HIS A 626 -19.40 -4.00 -39.32
N ARG A 627 -19.45 -4.06 -40.65
CA ARG A 627 -20.69 -4.26 -41.41
C ARG A 627 -21.11 -5.71 -41.27
N GLY A 628 -21.86 -6.01 -40.21
CA GLY A 628 -22.46 -7.33 -39.95
C GLY A 628 -22.22 -7.82 -38.52
N ASN A 629 -23.18 -8.58 -37.98
CA ASN A 629 -23.08 -9.18 -36.65
C ASN A 629 -22.13 -10.39 -36.61
N ILE A 630 -21.41 -10.69 -37.69
CA ILE A 630 -20.50 -11.84 -37.81
C ILE A 630 -19.11 -11.33 -38.18
N ILE A 631 -18.11 -11.69 -37.38
CA ILE A 631 -16.71 -11.28 -37.52
C ILE A 631 -15.86 -12.56 -37.62
N SER A 632 -14.86 -12.58 -38.50
CA SER A 632 -13.93 -13.71 -38.61
C SER A 632 -12.55 -13.32 -38.09
N TRP A 633 -12.03 -14.11 -37.15
CA TRP A 633 -10.72 -13.94 -36.54
C TRP A 633 -9.80 -15.09 -36.91
N HIS A 634 -8.66 -14.78 -37.51
CA HIS A 634 -7.63 -15.75 -37.83
C HIS A 634 -6.51 -15.65 -36.79
N VAL A 635 -6.43 -16.64 -35.90
CA VAL A 635 -5.27 -16.78 -35.02
C VAL A 635 -4.11 -17.32 -35.86
N ARG A 636 -3.02 -16.58 -35.96
CA ARG A 636 -1.86 -16.95 -36.80
C ARG A 636 -0.57 -16.32 -36.28
N GLU A 637 0.55 -16.89 -36.66
CA GLU A 637 1.85 -16.29 -36.39
C GLU A 637 2.13 -15.07 -37.27
N ALA A 638 2.79 -14.05 -36.72
CA ALA A 638 3.27 -12.88 -37.44
C ALA A 638 4.60 -12.37 -36.85
N PRO A 639 5.55 -11.86 -37.67
CA PRO A 639 6.82 -11.34 -37.19
C PRO A 639 6.66 -9.93 -36.60
N TYR A 640 7.24 -9.70 -35.41
CA TYR A 640 7.32 -8.40 -34.75
C TYR A 640 8.75 -8.12 -34.30
N THR A 641 9.20 -6.88 -34.49
CA THR A 641 10.53 -6.40 -34.05
C THR A 641 10.36 -5.46 -32.87
N ARG A 642 11.00 -5.75 -31.74
CA ARG A 642 11.06 -4.88 -30.55
C ARG A 642 12.42 -5.04 -29.88
N LEU A 643 12.94 -3.95 -29.30
CA LEU A 643 14.23 -3.97 -28.58
C LEU A 643 15.38 -4.53 -29.44
N CYS A 644 15.42 -4.17 -30.73
CA CYS A 644 16.36 -4.69 -31.75
C CYS A 644 16.26 -6.21 -32.02
N HIS A 645 15.20 -6.90 -31.58
CA HIS A 645 15.03 -8.34 -31.78
C HIS A 645 13.72 -8.66 -32.50
N THR A 646 13.79 -9.52 -33.52
CA THR A 646 12.63 -9.96 -34.31
C THR A 646 12.25 -11.38 -33.92
N LYS A 647 10.99 -11.60 -33.58
CA LYS A 647 10.43 -12.94 -33.36
C LYS A 647 9.03 -13.07 -33.97
N LYS A 648 8.61 -14.29 -34.26
CA LYS A 648 7.21 -14.58 -34.59
C LYS A 648 6.42 -14.68 -33.28
N ILE A 649 5.20 -14.17 -33.29
CA ILE A 649 4.25 -14.31 -32.18
C ILE A 649 2.88 -14.70 -32.71
N LEU A 650 2.08 -15.40 -31.90
CA LEU A 650 0.66 -15.59 -32.20
C LEU A 650 -0.08 -14.26 -32.11
N THR A 651 -0.93 -13.99 -33.11
CA THR A 651 -1.72 -12.76 -33.25
C THR A 651 -3.11 -13.08 -33.77
N VAL A 652 -4.05 -12.16 -33.60
CA VAL A 652 -5.32 -12.19 -34.33
C VAL A 652 -5.21 -11.30 -35.56
N ASN A 653 -5.46 -11.87 -36.73
CA ASN A 653 -5.39 -11.19 -38.02
C ASN A 653 -4.00 -10.58 -38.36
N GLY A 654 -2.93 -10.96 -37.64
CA GLY A 654 -1.59 -10.36 -37.79
C GLY A 654 -1.33 -9.14 -36.92
N GLN A 655 -2.29 -8.74 -36.07
CA GLN A 655 -2.21 -7.53 -35.25
C GLN A 655 -1.77 -7.83 -33.81
N PHE A 656 -0.90 -6.97 -33.28
CA PHE A 656 -0.50 -6.97 -31.87
C PHE A 656 -0.40 -5.51 -31.35
N PRO A 657 -1.21 -5.12 -30.35
CA PRO A 657 -2.37 -5.85 -29.81
C PRO A 657 -3.39 -6.19 -30.90
N GLY A 658 -4.24 -7.17 -30.65
CA GLY A 658 -5.29 -7.58 -31.58
C GLY A 658 -6.36 -6.50 -31.80
N PRO A 659 -7.28 -6.73 -32.75
CA PRO A 659 -8.30 -5.76 -33.12
C PRO A 659 -9.20 -5.35 -31.94
N THR A 660 -9.55 -4.05 -31.87
CA THR A 660 -10.56 -3.57 -30.92
C THR A 660 -11.96 -3.92 -31.42
N LEU A 661 -12.73 -4.62 -30.59
CA LEU A 661 -14.14 -4.94 -30.86
C LEU A 661 -15.01 -3.76 -30.44
N TYR A 662 -15.96 -3.35 -31.29
CA TYR A 662 -16.95 -2.31 -30.96
C TYR A 662 -18.36 -2.90 -30.98
N ALA A 663 -19.14 -2.62 -29.94
CA ALA A 663 -20.56 -2.95 -29.85
C ALA A 663 -21.31 -1.84 -29.10
N HIS A 664 -22.62 -1.77 -29.24
CA HIS A 664 -23.48 -1.02 -28.32
C HIS A 664 -24.09 -1.94 -27.25
N LYS A 665 -24.44 -1.37 -26.10
CA LYS A 665 -25.27 -2.08 -25.11
C LYS A 665 -26.54 -2.64 -25.76
N GLY A 666 -26.76 -3.92 -25.53
CA GLY A 666 -27.83 -4.75 -26.07
C GLY A 666 -27.51 -5.45 -27.40
N GLU A 667 -26.35 -5.18 -28.02
CA GLU A 667 -25.97 -5.83 -29.27
C GLU A 667 -25.38 -7.23 -29.07
N LYS A 668 -25.53 -8.04 -30.12
CA LYS A 668 -25.02 -9.41 -30.19
C LYS A 668 -24.05 -9.53 -31.35
N LEU A 669 -22.89 -10.11 -31.08
CA LEU A 669 -21.87 -10.42 -32.08
C LEU A 669 -21.63 -11.93 -32.16
N ILE A 670 -21.24 -12.41 -33.35
CA ILE A 670 -20.77 -13.76 -33.59
C ILE A 670 -19.33 -13.65 -34.08
N VAL A 671 -18.39 -14.26 -33.38
CA VAL A 671 -16.97 -14.24 -33.71
C VAL A 671 -16.57 -15.65 -34.12
N ASN A 672 -16.30 -15.83 -35.41
CA ASN A 672 -15.76 -17.05 -35.99
C ASN A 672 -14.25 -17.07 -35.77
N VAL A 673 -13.80 -17.79 -34.76
CA VAL A 673 -12.38 -17.98 -34.47
C VAL A 673 -11.88 -19.16 -35.29
N ILE A 674 -10.89 -18.91 -36.14
CA ILE A 674 -10.23 -19.90 -36.99
C ILE A 674 -8.78 -19.98 -36.51
N ASN A 675 -8.41 -21.13 -35.97
CA ASN A 675 -7.06 -21.35 -35.48
C ASN A 675 -6.15 -21.79 -36.63
N ARG A 676 -5.31 -20.88 -37.12
CA ARG A 676 -4.21 -21.15 -38.08
C ARG A 676 -2.84 -21.04 -37.42
N GLY A 677 -2.80 -21.01 -36.09
CA GLY A 677 -1.57 -21.07 -35.32
C GLY A 677 -1.13 -22.51 -35.08
N ASN A 678 -0.03 -22.65 -34.33
CA ASN A 678 0.60 -23.94 -34.07
C ASN A 678 0.16 -24.56 -32.72
N TYR A 679 -0.63 -23.82 -31.93
CA TYR A 679 -1.06 -24.20 -30.59
C TYR A 679 -2.57 -24.27 -30.50
N ASN A 680 -3.10 -25.09 -29.59
CA ASN A 680 -4.51 -25.06 -29.22
C ASN A 680 -4.87 -23.68 -28.67
N ILE A 681 -6.07 -23.18 -28.98
CA ILE A 681 -6.48 -21.86 -28.48
C ILE A 681 -7.99 -21.79 -28.20
N THR A 682 -8.35 -21.05 -27.16
CA THR A 682 -9.70 -20.53 -26.96
C THR A 682 -9.64 -19.01 -26.82
N ILE A 683 -10.77 -18.34 -27.02
CA ILE A 683 -10.89 -16.88 -26.85
C ILE A 683 -11.94 -16.62 -25.77
N HIS A 684 -11.59 -15.78 -24.79
CA HIS A 684 -12.46 -15.36 -23.69
C HIS A 684 -12.81 -13.87 -23.77
N TRP A 685 -14.03 -13.55 -23.33
CA TRP A 685 -14.66 -12.22 -23.37
C TRP A 685 -14.75 -11.64 -21.96
N HIS A 686 -13.64 -11.09 -21.48
CA HIS A 686 -13.46 -10.67 -20.08
C HIS A 686 -14.48 -9.63 -19.67
N GLY A 687 -15.24 -9.93 -18.61
CA GLY A 687 -16.26 -9.05 -18.05
C GLY A 687 -17.59 -8.96 -18.82
N VAL A 688 -17.76 -9.72 -19.92
CA VAL A 688 -19.04 -9.79 -20.63
C VAL A 688 -19.96 -10.80 -19.94
N LYS A 689 -21.16 -10.37 -19.51
CA LYS A 689 -22.17 -11.30 -19.01
C LYS A 689 -22.64 -12.17 -20.18
N GLN A 690 -22.63 -13.50 -19.99
CA GLN A 690 -23.10 -14.47 -20.98
C GLN A 690 -24.47 -15.04 -20.59
N PRO A 691 -25.54 -14.22 -20.51
CA PRO A 691 -26.84 -14.66 -20.00
C PRO A 691 -27.34 -15.84 -20.83
N ARG A 692 -27.53 -16.98 -20.16
CA ARG A 692 -28.11 -18.19 -20.76
C ARG A 692 -27.29 -18.82 -21.89
N TYR A 693 -26.04 -18.42 -22.09
CA TYR A 693 -25.21 -18.93 -23.19
C TYR A 693 -23.73 -19.15 -22.80
N PRO A 694 -23.46 -20.00 -21.80
CA PRO A 694 -22.09 -20.19 -21.26
C PRO A 694 -21.11 -20.81 -22.27
N TRP A 695 -21.59 -21.48 -23.32
CA TRP A 695 -20.78 -22.15 -24.36
C TRP A 695 -19.85 -21.23 -25.17
N SER A 696 -20.00 -19.92 -25.06
CA SER A 696 -19.15 -18.93 -25.72
C SER A 696 -18.29 -18.13 -24.75
N ASP A 697 -18.24 -18.53 -23.48
CA ASP A 697 -17.43 -17.85 -22.49
C ASP A 697 -15.94 -17.94 -22.82
N GLY A 698 -15.42 -19.13 -23.16
CA GLY A 698 -14.04 -19.28 -23.65
C GLY A 698 -13.04 -20.05 -22.78
N PRO A 699 -13.21 -20.22 -21.45
CA PRO A 699 -12.28 -21.00 -20.65
C PRO A 699 -12.16 -22.46 -21.09
N GLU A 700 -10.93 -22.87 -21.42
CA GLU A 700 -10.65 -24.22 -21.87
C GLU A 700 -10.92 -25.26 -20.78
N TYR A 701 -11.55 -26.38 -21.17
CA TYR A 701 -11.94 -27.48 -20.29
C TYR A 701 -12.94 -27.12 -19.18
N ILE A 702 -13.47 -25.89 -19.15
CA ILE A 702 -14.58 -25.50 -18.26
C ILE A 702 -15.86 -25.33 -19.08
N THR A 703 -15.84 -24.43 -20.06
CA THR A 703 -17.04 -24.09 -20.88
C THR A 703 -16.92 -24.56 -22.34
N GLN A 704 -15.69 -24.85 -22.79
CA GLN A 704 -15.44 -25.39 -24.13
C GLN A 704 -14.09 -26.13 -24.21
N CYS A 705 -13.99 -27.14 -25.09
CA CYS A 705 -12.70 -27.72 -25.49
C CYS A 705 -11.91 -26.73 -26.38
N PRO A 706 -10.56 -26.76 -26.36
CA PRO A 706 -9.72 -25.89 -27.20
C PRO A 706 -9.96 -26.04 -28.70
N ILE A 707 -9.84 -24.93 -29.44
CA ILE A 707 -9.85 -24.94 -30.90
C ILE A 707 -8.46 -25.41 -31.35
N LYS A 708 -8.36 -26.64 -31.84
CA LYS A 708 -7.10 -27.20 -32.35
C LYS A 708 -6.57 -26.42 -33.57
N PRO A 709 -5.26 -26.47 -33.85
CA PRO A 709 -4.71 -26.02 -35.13
C PRO A 709 -5.51 -26.57 -36.32
N GLY A 710 -5.89 -25.69 -37.26
CA GLY A 710 -6.78 -25.98 -38.39
C GLY A 710 -8.27 -25.99 -38.06
N GLY A 711 -8.64 -25.97 -36.78
CA GLY A 711 -10.02 -25.95 -36.28
C GLY A 711 -10.68 -24.57 -36.37
N LYS A 712 -12.01 -24.55 -36.18
CA LYS A 712 -12.81 -23.32 -36.11
C LYS A 712 -13.92 -23.45 -35.09
N PHE A 713 -14.27 -22.34 -34.45
CA PHE A 713 -15.40 -22.26 -33.51
C PHE A 713 -16.08 -20.90 -33.61
N ALA A 714 -17.41 -20.89 -33.58
CA ALA A 714 -18.20 -19.67 -33.67
C ALA A 714 -18.72 -19.30 -32.28
N GLN A 715 -18.18 -18.22 -31.71
CA GLN A 715 -18.57 -17.73 -30.39
C GLN A 715 -19.63 -16.66 -30.52
N LYS A 716 -20.74 -16.81 -29.80
CA LYS A 716 -21.82 -15.82 -29.73
C LYS A 716 -21.64 -15.02 -28.44
N VAL A 717 -21.51 -13.71 -28.58
CA VAL A 717 -21.26 -12.78 -27.48
C VAL A 717 -22.43 -11.79 -27.42
N ILE A 718 -22.99 -11.58 -26.23
CA ILE A 718 -24.12 -10.67 -26.01
C ILE A 718 -23.69 -9.58 -25.02
N PHE A 719 -23.67 -8.31 -25.45
CA PHE A 719 -23.34 -7.17 -24.58
C PHE A 719 -24.60 -6.69 -23.86
N SER A 720 -25.12 -7.51 -22.95
CA SER A 720 -26.46 -7.35 -22.39
C SER A 720 -26.62 -6.11 -21.49
N ALA A 721 -25.60 -5.78 -20.68
CA ALA A 721 -25.70 -4.78 -19.63
C ALA A 721 -24.56 -3.76 -19.62
N GLU A 722 -23.42 -4.13 -20.19
CA GLU A 722 -22.12 -3.46 -20.10
C GLU A 722 -22.12 -2.13 -20.86
N GLU A 723 -21.47 -1.11 -20.32
CA GLU A 723 -21.15 0.15 -21.02
C GLU A 723 -19.77 0.66 -20.58
N GLY A 724 -18.83 0.78 -21.53
CA GLY A 724 -17.46 1.20 -21.27
C GLY A 724 -16.45 0.28 -21.93
N THR A 725 -15.29 0.13 -21.32
CA THR A 725 -14.19 -0.70 -21.85
C THR A 725 -14.14 -2.05 -21.16
N LEU A 726 -13.89 -3.10 -21.94
CA LEU A 726 -13.58 -4.47 -21.52
C LEU A 726 -12.38 -4.97 -22.35
N TRP A 727 -12.01 -6.24 -22.20
CA TRP A 727 -11.00 -6.87 -23.07
C TRP A 727 -11.49 -8.19 -23.64
N TRP A 728 -10.79 -8.70 -24.64
CA TRP A 728 -10.81 -10.11 -25.01
C TRP A 728 -9.37 -10.66 -25.02
N HIS A 729 -9.21 -11.95 -24.77
CA HIS A 729 -7.89 -12.60 -24.80
C HIS A 729 -7.95 -14.08 -25.12
N ALA A 730 -6.81 -14.66 -25.49
CA ALA A 730 -6.67 -16.11 -25.51
C ALA A 730 -6.74 -16.69 -24.11
N HIS A 731 -7.51 -17.74 -23.92
CA HIS A 731 -7.65 -18.44 -22.64
C HIS A 731 -7.01 -19.83 -22.69
N SER A 732 -5.85 -19.90 -23.36
CA SER A 732 -5.00 -21.09 -23.47
C SER A 732 -3.57 -20.77 -23.08
N ASP A 733 -3.10 -21.38 -22.00
CA ASP A 733 -1.77 -21.19 -21.41
C ASP A 733 -1.36 -19.70 -21.30
N TRP A 734 -0.15 -19.37 -21.73
CA TRP A 734 0.39 -18.00 -21.75
C TRP A 734 0.15 -17.24 -23.06
N SER A 735 -0.68 -17.79 -23.97
CA SER A 735 -0.98 -17.16 -25.27
C SER A 735 -1.61 -15.78 -25.14
N ARG A 736 -2.24 -15.47 -23.99
CA ARG A 736 -2.81 -14.14 -23.70
C ARG A 736 -1.78 -13.01 -23.71
N ALA A 737 -0.49 -13.31 -23.53
CA ALA A 737 0.57 -12.30 -23.59
C ALA A 737 0.64 -11.61 -24.97
N THR A 738 0.28 -12.33 -26.05
CA THR A 738 0.33 -11.80 -27.43
C THR A 738 -1.03 -11.80 -28.13
N VAL A 739 -1.97 -12.63 -27.67
CA VAL A 739 -3.33 -12.74 -28.20
C VAL A 739 -4.32 -12.09 -27.23
N HIS A 740 -4.45 -10.77 -27.34
CA HIS A 740 -5.40 -9.97 -26.57
C HIS A 740 -5.80 -8.69 -27.33
N GLY A 741 -6.90 -8.07 -26.94
CA GLY A 741 -7.33 -6.78 -27.46
C GLY A 741 -8.45 -6.15 -26.65
N ALA A 742 -8.76 -4.89 -26.95
CA ALA A 742 -9.81 -4.15 -26.25
C ALA A 742 -11.21 -4.49 -26.80
N ILE A 743 -12.23 -4.36 -25.95
CA ILE A 743 -13.64 -4.29 -26.31
C ILE A 743 -14.16 -2.93 -25.88
N VAL A 744 -14.86 -2.22 -26.75
CA VAL A 744 -15.52 -0.95 -26.45
C VAL A 744 -17.02 -1.14 -26.61
N VAL A 745 -17.74 -1.07 -25.48
CA VAL A 745 -19.19 -1.15 -25.42
C VAL A 745 -19.76 0.27 -25.27
N LEU A 746 -20.31 0.79 -26.36
CA LEU A 746 -20.90 2.11 -26.43
C LEU A 746 -22.27 2.14 -25.75
N PRO A 747 -22.74 3.32 -25.28
CA PRO A 747 -24.09 3.49 -24.77
C PRO A 747 -25.12 2.99 -25.78
N LYS A 748 -26.25 2.50 -25.29
CA LYS A 748 -27.36 2.05 -26.15
C LYS A 748 -27.68 3.11 -27.21
N LYS A 749 -27.91 2.70 -28.47
CA LYS A 749 -28.26 3.64 -29.56
C LYS A 749 -29.40 4.57 -29.14
N GLY A 750 -29.19 5.88 -29.31
CA GLY A 750 -30.14 6.91 -28.87
C GLY A 750 -29.94 7.43 -27.44
N THR A 751 -28.98 6.91 -26.68
CA THR A 751 -28.59 7.41 -25.35
C THR A 751 -27.24 8.13 -25.39
N THR A 752 -26.93 8.91 -24.35
CA THR A 752 -25.67 9.64 -24.20
C THR A 752 -24.86 9.10 -23.03
N TYR A 753 -23.55 9.36 -23.02
CA TYR A 753 -22.72 9.15 -21.85
C TYR A 753 -23.29 9.92 -20.63
N PRO A 754 -23.09 9.43 -19.40
CA PRO A 754 -23.47 10.15 -18.17
C PRO A 754 -22.54 11.33 -17.85
N PHE A 755 -21.58 11.61 -18.74
CA PHE A 755 -20.66 12.74 -18.71
C PHE A 755 -20.64 13.40 -20.09
N GLN A 756 -20.05 14.60 -20.17
CA GLN A 756 -19.95 15.33 -21.43
C GLN A 756 -19.27 14.47 -22.51
N LYS A 757 -19.93 14.37 -23.67
CA LYS A 757 -19.42 13.57 -24.80
C LYS A 757 -17.98 14.00 -25.15
N PRO A 758 -17.01 13.07 -25.13
CA PRO A 758 -15.62 13.38 -25.44
C PRO A 758 -15.45 13.73 -26.93
N TYR A 759 -14.39 14.48 -27.24
CA TYR A 759 -13.98 14.81 -28.60
C TYR A 759 -13.58 13.55 -29.38
N ALA A 760 -12.82 12.65 -28.75
CA ALA A 760 -12.43 11.36 -29.30
C ALA A 760 -12.22 10.33 -28.19
N GLU A 761 -12.22 9.05 -28.56
CA GLU A 761 -12.03 7.92 -27.67
C GLU A 761 -10.83 7.10 -28.14
N VAL A 762 -9.96 6.70 -27.23
CA VAL A 762 -8.66 6.08 -27.56
C VAL A 762 -8.39 4.87 -26.66
N PRO A 763 -8.38 3.64 -27.22
CA PRO A 763 -7.91 2.45 -26.51
C PRO A 763 -6.42 2.52 -26.19
N ILE A 764 -6.06 2.19 -24.95
CA ILE A 764 -4.70 2.10 -24.45
C ILE A 764 -4.52 0.76 -23.75
N VAL A 765 -3.82 -0.16 -24.41
CA VAL A 765 -3.53 -1.51 -23.91
C VAL A 765 -2.12 -1.53 -23.31
N LEU A 766 -2.01 -1.79 -22.02
CA LEU A 766 -0.76 -2.00 -21.32
C LEU A 766 -0.44 -3.49 -21.34
N ALA A 767 0.79 -3.88 -21.69
CA ALA A 767 1.18 -5.29 -21.77
C ALA A 767 2.68 -5.46 -21.51
N GLU A 768 3.18 -6.68 -21.63
CA GLU A 768 4.58 -7.05 -21.43
C GLU A 768 5.20 -7.60 -22.72
N TRP A 769 6.53 -7.52 -22.81
CA TRP A 769 7.30 -8.05 -23.93
C TRP A 769 8.50 -8.84 -23.42
N TRP A 770 8.66 -10.05 -23.96
CA TRP A 770 9.85 -10.90 -23.82
C TRP A 770 10.57 -10.99 -25.17
N LYS A 771 11.91 -11.01 -25.18
CA LYS A 771 12.69 -11.36 -26.38
C LYS A 771 12.61 -12.85 -26.70
N LYS A 772 12.54 -13.69 -25.68
CA LYS A 772 12.28 -15.14 -25.80
C LYS A 772 10.83 -15.41 -26.24
N ASP A 773 10.57 -16.53 -26.91
CA ASP A 773 9.21 -16.94 -27.22
C ASP A 773 8.40 -17.17 -25.92
N VAL A 774 7.13 -16.77 -25.91
CA VAL A 774 6.32 -16.80 -24.68
C VAL A 774 5.92 -18.24 -24.32
N MET A 775 5.69 -19.10 -25.31
CA MET A 775 5.40 -20.51 -25.05
C MET A 775 6.67 -21.22 -24.56
N GLU A 776 7.86 -20.86 -25.05
CA GLU A 776 9.11 -21.38 -24.47
C GLU A 776 9.34 -20.90 -23.03
N VAL A 777 8.99 -19.64 -22.70
CA VAL A 777 9.02 -19.17 -21.31
C VAL A 777 8.06 -19.99 -20.45
N PHE A 778 6.87 -20.29 -20.97
CA PHE A 778 5.88 -21.14 -20.31
C PHE A 778 6.37 -22.57 -20.09
N GLU A 779 6.84 -23.22 -21.13
CA GLU A 779 7.36 -24.58 -21.08
C GLU A 779 8.56 -24.70 -20.14
N GLU A 780 9.48 -23.72 -20.15
CA GLU A 780 10.63 -23.69 -19.24
C GLU A 780 10.21 -23.65 -17.77
N PHE A 781 9.30 -22.75 -17.39
CA PHE A 781 8.87 -22.66 -15.99
C PHE A 781 8.01 -23.88 -15.59
N MET A 782 7.22 -24.43 -16.52
CA MET A 782 6.43 -25.65 -16.26
C MET A 782 7.29 -26.91 -16.13
N ALA A 783 8.36 -27.01 -16.92
CA ALA A 783 9.29 -28.14 -16.91
C ALA A 783 10.21 -28.10 -15.70
N THR A 784 10.69 -26.91 -15.34
CA THR A 784 11.54 -26.73 -14.16
C THR A 784 10.72 -26.75 -12.86
N GLY A 785 9.49 -26.25 -12.91
CA GLY A 785 8.66 -26.04 -11.71
C GLY A 785 9.02 -24.79 -10.92
N GLY A 786 9.75 -23.84 -11.51
CA GLY A 786 10.13 -22.55 -10.91
C GLY A 786 9.33 -21.35 -11.44
N ASP A 787 9.70 -20.14 -11.02
CA ASP A 787 9.06 -18.89 -11.48
C ASP A 787 9.37 -18.56 -12.95
N PRO A 788 8.44 -17.89 -13.67
CA PRO A 788 8.69 -17.45 -15.03
C PRO A 788 9.71 -16.30 -15.10
N ASN A 789 10.50 -16.27 -16.17
CA ASN A 789 11.46 -15.18 -16.42
C ASN A 789 10.77 -13.81 -16.52
N VAL A 790 11.39 -12.78 -15.94
CA VAL A 790 10.89 -11.39 -15.97
C VAL A 790 10.86 -10.83 -17.40
N SER A 791 9.84 -10.03 -17.73
CA SER A 791 9.71 -9.39 -19.04
C SER A 791 10.85 -8.39 -19.33
N ASP A 792 11.28 -8.31 -20.59
CA ASP A 792 12.31 -7.38 -21.05
C ASP A 792 11.81 -5.93 -21.10
N ALA A 793 10.51 -5.73 -21.35
CA ALA A 793 9.90 -4.41 -21.35
C ALA A 793 8.40 -4.43 -21.07
N PHE A 794 7.89 -3.34 -20.48
CA PHE A 794 6.48 -2.99 -20.55
C PHE A 794 6.17 -2.28 -21.86
N THR A 795 4.96 -2.48 -22.37
CA THR A 795 4.49 -1.89 -23.63
C THR A 795 3.18 -1.13 -23.46
N ILE A 796 3.01 -0.07 -24.24
CA ILE A 796 1.75 0.66 -24.41
C ILE A 796 1.34 0.51 -25.87
N ASN A 797 0.17 -0.08 -26.12
CA ASN A 797 -0.31 -0.48 -27.45
C ASN A 797 0.74 -1.28 -28.24
N GLY A 798 1.38 -2.24 -27.56
CA GLY A 798 2.40 -3.12 -28.15
C GLY A 798 3.73 -2.44 -28.46
N GLN A 799 3.96 -1.21 -27.96
CA GLN A 799 5.20 -0.47 -28.16
C GLN A 799 5.96 -0.20 -26.83
N PRO A 800 7.26 -0.50 -26.74
CA PRO A 800 8.09 -0.13 -25.60
C PRO A 800 8.33 1.39 -25.53
N GLY A 801 8.53 1.90 -24.30
CA GLY A 801 8.87 3.30 -24.07
C GLY A 801 10.34 3.63 -24.40
N ASP A 802 10.63 4.88 -24.75
CA ASP A 802 11.93 5.38 -25.22
C ASP A 802 13.11 5.20 -24.26
N LEU A 803 12.85 4.84 -23.00
CA LEU A 803 13.85 4.54 -21.98
C LEU A 803 14.44 3.13 -22.11
N TYR A 804 13.82 2.23 -22.89
CA TYR A 804 14.38 0.92 -23.15
C TYR A 804 15.44 0.98 -24.27
N PRO A 805 16.52 0.19 -24.20
CA PRO A 805 17.46 0.07 -25.30
C PRO A 805 16.74 -0.27 -26.62
N CYS A 806 17.16 0.35 -27.73
CA CYS A 806 16.59 0.07 -29.07
C CYS A 806 15.08 0.35 -29.27
N SER A 807 14.48 1.29 -28.51
CA SER A 807 13.01 1.50 -28.57
C SER A 807 12.57 2.95 -28.83
N LYS A 808 13.51 3.91 -28.92
CA LYS A 808 13.20 5.35 -28.99
C LYS A 808 12.31 5.73 -30.18
N GLN A 809 12.43 5.00 -31.30
CA GLN A 809 11.60 5.23 -32.49
C GLN A 809 10.24 4.54 -32.40
N ASP A 810 10.14 3.49 -31.59
CA ASP A 810 8.96 2.62 -31.45
C ASP A 810 7.93 3.18 -30.46
N THR A 811 8.30 4.18 -29.65
CA THR A 811 7.45 4.74 -28.60
C THR A 811 6.09 5.23 -29.12
N TYR A 812 5.01 4.73 -28.52
CA TYR A 812 3.64 5.13 -28.82
C TYR A 812 3.41 6.63 -28.60
N LYS A 813 2.73 7.29 -29.54
CA LYS A 813 2.43 8.73 -29.52
C LYS A 813 0.93 8.94 -29.72
N LEU A 814 0.31 9.63 -28.76
CA LEU A 814 -1.07 10.11 -28.88
C LEU A 814 -1.07 11.61 -29.19
N THR A 815 -1.57 11.97 -30.37
CA THR A 815 -1.73 13.38 -30.78
C THR A 815 -3.08 13.92 -30.32
N VAL A 816 -3.08 15.03 -29.61
CA VAL A 816 -4.29 15.70 -29.09
C VAL A 816 -4.39 17.15 -29.56
N GLN A 817 -5.62 17.66 -29.63
CA GLN A 817 -5.92 19.07 -29.86
C GLN A 817 -6.09 19.78 -28.53
N GLN A 818 -5.39 20.91 -28.38
CA GLN A 818 -5.46 21.71 -27.16
C GLN A 818 -6.90 22.14 -26.86
N GLY A 819 -7.28 22.07 -25.58
CA GLY A 819 -8.61 22.42 -25.08
C GLY A 819 -9.69 21.35 -25.27
N LYS A 820 -9.42 20.25 -26.00
CA LYS A 820 -10.38 19.15 -26.19
C LYS A 820 -10.26 18.10 -25.08
N THR A 821 -11.36 17.40 -24.83
CA THR A 821 -11.44 16.30 -23.86
C THR A 821 -11.47 14.96 -24.59
N TYR A 822 -10.58 14.04 -24.23
CA TYR A 822 -10.46 12.70 -24.79
C TYR A 822 -10.88 11.67 -23.75
N LEU A 823 -11.55 10.60 -24.17
CA LEU A 823 -11.80 9.44 -23.33
C LEU A 823 -10.74 8.39 -23.61
N LEU A 824 -9.83 8.19 -22.65
CA LEU A 824 -8.82 7.15 -22.71
C LEU A 824 -9.37 5.88 -22.08
N ARG A 825 -9.27 4.78 -22.83
CA ARG A 825 -9.88 3.48 -22.53
C ARG A 825 -8.78 2.47 -22.21
N PHE A 826 -8.42 2.37 -20.94
CA PHE A 826 -7.27 1.61 -20.46
C PHE A 826 -7.61 0.14 -20.25
N VAL A 827 -6.69 -0.73 -20.66
CA VAL A 827 -6.73 -2.18 -20.48
C VAL A 827 -5.37 -2.63 -19.97
N ASN A 828 -5.28 -3.32 -18.82
CA ASN A 828 -4.00 -3.86 -18.34
C ASN A 828 -3.83 -5.35 -18.66
N ALA A 829 -3.36 -5.67 -19.86
CA ALA A 829 -3.01 -6.99 -20.38
C ALA A 829 -1.61 -7.50 -19.98
N ALA A 830 -0.99 -6.94 -18.95
CA ALA A 830 0.17 -7.56 -18.32
C ALA A 830 -0.21 -8.92 -17.70
N MET A 831 0.74 -9.83 -17.59
CA MET A 831 0.49 -11.18 -17.09
C MET A 831 0.26 -11.15 -15.58
N ASN A 832 1.24 -10.64 -14.83
CA ASN A 832 1.29 -10.78 -13.37
C ASN A 832 1.55 -9.43 -12.66
N ILE A 833 1.40 -8.29 -13.34
CA ILE A 833 1.89 -6.98 -12.85
C ILE A 833 0.78 -5.92 -12.80
N ILE A 834 0.55 -5.40 -11.59
CA ILE A 834 -0.26 -4.19 -11.37
C ILE A 834 0.54 -2.97 -11.85
N LEU A 835 -0.09 -2.03 -12.55
CA LEU A 835 0.58 -0.86 -13.13
C LEU A 835 0.05 0.45 -12.53
N PHE A 836 0.95 1.37 -12.20
CA PHE A 836 0.66 2.80 -12.06
C PHE A 836 0.81 3.46 -13.42
N LEU A 837 -0.17 4.27 -13.81
CA LEU A 837 -0.18 5.03 -15.06
C LEU A 837 -0.40 6.52 -14.79
N GLY A 838 0.35 7.40 -15.45
CA GLY A 838 0.11 8.84 -15.40
C GLY A 838 0.47 9.55 -16.70
N ILE A 839 -0.06 10.76 -16.89
CA ILE A 839 0.28 11.65 -18.00
C ILE A 839 0.88 12.94 -17.42
N HIS A 840 2.12 13.26 -17.78
CA HIS A 840 2.81 14.41 -17.19
C HIS A 840 2.00 15.71 -17.35
N LYS A 841 1.80 16.43 -16.23
CA LYS A 841 1.02 17.67 -16.12
C LYS A 841 -0.47 17.58 -16.50
N HIS A 842 -1.00 16.37 -16.66
CA HIS A 842 -2.42 16.18 -16.93
C HIS A 842 -3.06 15.35 -15.82
N ASN A 843 -4.27 15.74 -15.43
CA ASN A 843 -5.10 14.91 -14.58
C ASN A 843 -5.99 14.00 -15.45
N LEU A 844 -6.27 12.82 -14.94
CA LEU A 844 -7.20 11.86 -15.48
C LEU A 844 -8.44 11.81 -14.59
N THR A 845 -9.61 12.01 -15.16
CA THR A 845 -10.88 11.85 -14.45
C THR A 845 -11.44 10.49 -14.78
N VAL A 846 -11.31 9.52 -13.87
CA VAL A 846 -11.91 8.19 -14.01
C VAL A 846 -13.43 8.34 -14.01
N VAL A 847 -14.08 7.78 -15.02
CA VAL A 847 -15.54 7.84 -15.23
C VAL A 847 -16.17 6.44 -15.32
N GLY A 848 -15.35 5.40 -15.45
CA GLY A 848 -15.81 4.02 -15.43
C GLY A 848 -14.67 3.04 -15.15
N SER A 849 -15.02 1.85 -14.68
CA SER A 849 -14.13 0.70 -14.49
C SER A 849 -14.89 -0.54 -14.93
N ASP A 850 -14.26 -1.46 -15.66
CA ASP A 850 -14.84 -2.76 -16.00
C ASP A 850 -16.22 -2.69 -16.68
N ALA A 851 -16.36 -1.74 -17.61
CA ALA A 851 -17.60 -1.39 -18.30
C ALA A 851 -18.83 -1.14 -17.40
N ALA A 852 -18.55 -0.57 -16.23
CA ALA A 852 -19.53 0.08 -15.36
C ALA A 852 -19.11 1.53 -15.08
N TYR A 853 -20.06 2.47 -15.13
CA TYR A 853 -19.78 3.85 -14.75
C TYR A 853 -19.57 3.96 -13.25
N THR A 854 -18.63 4.82 -12.85
CA THR A 854 -18.31 5.06 -11.44
C THR A 854 -18.49 6.53 -11.09
N LYS A 855 -18.53 6.84 -9.79
CA LYS A 855 -18.44 8.23 -9.33
C LYS A 855 -17.11 8.82 -9.79
N GLN A 856 -17.16 9.99 -10.43
CA GLN A 856 -15.99 10.58 -11.06
C GLN A 856 -14.87 10.84 -10.04
N LEU A 857 -13.67 10.35 -10.36
CA LEU A 857 -12.49 10.51 -9.52
C LEU A 857 -11.35 11.11 -10.36
N THR A 858 -10.98 12.36 -10.07
CA THR A 858 -9.86 13.03 -10.73
C THR A 858 -8.57 12.80 -9.96
N ARG A 859 -7.55 12.26 -10.64
CA ARG A 859 -6.21 12.02 -10.10
C ARG A 859 -5.15 12.28 -11.16
N ASP A 860 -3.92 12.49 -10.72
CA ASP A 860 -2.72 12.62 -11.57
C ASP A 860 -2.19 11.25 -12.05
N TYR A 861 -2.65 10.15 -11.44
CA TYR A 861 -2.35 8.79 -11.84
C TYR A 861 -3.52 7.82 -11.63
N ILE A 862 -3.44 6.66 -12.26
CA ILE A 862 -4.36 5.52 -12.13
C ILE A 862 -3.55 4.29 -11.70
N VAL A 863 -4.14 3.40 -10.90
CA VAL A 863 -3.61 2.06 -10.60
C VAL A 863 -4.54 1.04 -11.24
N ILE A 864 -3.99 0.08 -11.99
CA ILE A 864 -4.79 -0.89 -12.75
C ILE A 864 -4.17 -2.28 -12.60
N ALA A 865 -4.94 -3.26 -12.12
CA ALA A 865 -4.50 -4.65 -11.96
C ALA A 865 -4.56 -5.45 -13.27
N PRO A 866 -3.82 -6.58 -13.42
CA PRO A 866 -3.96 -7.45 -14.58
C PRO A 866 -5.42 -7.85 -14.80
N GLY A 867 -5.91 -7.74 -16.04
CA GLY A 867 -7.31 -8.03 -16.39
C GLY A 867 -8.30 -6.89 -16.13
N GLN A 868 -7.92 -5.88 -15.35
CA GLN A 868 -8.80 -4.74 -15.07
C GLN A 868 -8.80 -3.72 -16.23
N THR A 869 -9.92 -3.02 -16.40
CA THR A 869 -10.11 -1.96 -17.40
C THR A 869 -10.64 -0.66 -16.79
N ILE A 870 -10.18 0.49 -17.29
CA ILE A 870 -10.53 1.82 -16.75
C ILE A 870 -10.82 2.81 -17.87
N ASP A 871 -11.94 3.52 -17.75
CA ASP A 871 -12.31 4.65 -18.62
C ASP A 871 -12.00 5.97 -17.92
N ALA A 872 -11.14 6.81 -18.51
CA ALA A 872 -10.79 8.10 -17.93
C ALA A 872 -10.76 9.25 -18.95
N LEU A 873 -11.31 10.39 -18.56
CA LEU A 873 -11.28 11.62 -19.33
C LEU A 873 -9.94 12.33 -19.13
N LEU A 874 -9.29 12.65 -20.24
CA LEU A 874 -8.12 13.52 -20.34
C LEU A 874 -8.54 14.85 -20.98
N ARG A 875 -8.39 15.96 -20.26
CA ARG A 875 -8.51 17.29 -20.87
C ARG A 875 -7.13 17.74 -21.34
N ALA A 876 -6.96 18.00 -22.64
CA ALA A 876 -5.71 18.46 -23.23
C ALA A 876 -5.50 19.98 -22.98
N ASP A 877 -5.42 20.40 -21.73
CA ASP A 877 -5.39 21.81 -21.32
C ASP A 877 -3.98 22.40 -21.19
N GLN A 878 -2.94 21.60 -21.38
CA GLN A 878 -1.56 22.05 -21.29
C GLN A 878 -1.09 22.81 -22.55
N PRO A 879 -0.06 23.68 -22.46
CA PRO A 879 0.55 24.35 -23.61
C PRO A 879 1.06 23.36 -24.67
N GLY A 880 1.14 23.78 -25.93
CA GLY A 880 1.67 22.96 -27.01
C GLY A 880 3.05 22.37 -26.67
N GLY A 881 3.17 21.04 -26.70
CA GLY A 881 4.37 20.32 -26.30
C GLY A 881 4.20 18.80 -26.30
N ARG A 882 5.24 18.08 -25.87
CA ARG A 882 5.21 16.62 -25.67
C ARG A 882 5.17 16.31 -24.18
N TYR A 883 4.25 15.45 -23.78
CA TYR A 883 4.06 15.01 -22.39
C TYR A 883 4.11 13.49 -22.34
N TYR A 884 4.84 12.93 -21.36
CA TYR A 884 4.94 11.48 -21.21
C TYR A 884 3.63 10.90 -20.68
N LEU A 885 3.08 9.91 -21.40
CA LEU A 885 2.19 8.87 -20.88
C LEU A 885 3.11 7.73 -20.40
N ALA A 886 3.14 7.48 -19.09
CA ALA A 886 4.08 6.52 -18.50
C ALA A 886 3.35 5.51 -17.62
N ALA A 887 3.69 4.24 -17.79
CA ALA A 887 3.28 3.15 -16.92
C ALA A 887 4.50 2.60 -16.15
N ARG A 888 4.30 2.19 -14.89
CA ARG A 888 5.32 1.52 -14.08
C ARG A 888 4.69 0.43 -13.21
N ALA A 889 5.43 -0.64 -12.95
CA ALA A 889 5.00 -1.67 -12.00
C ALA A 889 4.68 -1.07 -10.62
N TYR A 890 3.55 -1.47 -10.06
CA TYR A 890 3.21 -1.27 -8.66
C TYR A 890 4.17 -2.09 -7.82
N SER A 891 4.92 -1.37 -6.99
CA SER A 891 5.68 -1.94 -5.90
C SER A 891 5.22 -1.17 -4.68
N SER A 892 4.50 -1.83 -3.76
CA SER A 892 4.14 -1.18 -2.51
C SER A 892 5.44 -0.81 -1.78
N PRO A 893 5.54 0.39 -1.18
CA PRO A 893 6.43 0.50 -0.04
C PRO A 893 5.98 -0.56 0.95
N LYS A 894 6.86 -1.51 1.26
CA LYS A 894 6.57 -2.59 2.20
C LYS A 894 6.10 -1.93 3.51
N THR A 895 4.83 -2.15 3.87
CA THR A 895 4.34 -1.86 5.22
C THR A 895 4.85 -2.98 6.10
N PHE A 896 5.67 -2.64 7.08
CA PHE A 896 6.19 -3.57 8.07
C PHE A 896 5.24 -3.57 9.26
N GLU A 897 4.75 -4.75 9.64
CA GLU A 897 4.12 -4.98 10.93
C GLU A 897 5.17 -5.59 11.85
N MET A 898 5.25 -5.07 13.07
CA MET A 898 6.13 -5.58 14.11
C MET A 898 5.29 -5.80 15.36
N VAL A 899 5.43 -6.98 15.96
CA VAL A 899 4.80 -7.31 17.22
C VAL A 899 5.88 -7.48 18.27
N LEU A 900 5.73 -6.72 19.34
CA LEU A 900 6.64 -6.67 20.46
C LEU A 900 5.96 -7.40 21.61
N GLN A 901 6.57 -8.49 22.08
CA GLN A 901 6.05 -9.33 23.16
C GLN A 901 6.86 -9.08 24.44
N GLY A 902 6.19 -8.59 25.48
CA GLY A 902 6.72 -8.62 26.84
C GLY A 902 6.71 -10.05 27.36
N THR A 903 7.87 -10.55 27.79
CA THR A 903 8.02 -11.91 28.34
C THR A 903 8.34 -11.85 29.83
N ASN A 904 8.03 -12.93 30.56
CA ASN A 904 8.29 -13.05 31.99
C ASN A 904 9.36 -14.11 32.28
N VAL A 905 10.50 -14.02 31.58
CA VAL A 905 11.57 -15.02 31.69
C VAL A 905 12.28 -14.93 33.05
N VAL A 906 12.45 -13.71 33.58
CA VAL A 906 13.04 -13.45 34.90
C VAL A 906 12.03 -12.72 35.79
N THR A 907 11.54 -11.57 35.34
CA THR A 907 10.46 -10.82 35.97
C THR A 907 9.75 -9.97 34.91
N GLY A 908 8.42 -10.01 34.89
CA GLY A 908 7.62 -9.30 33.91
C GLY A 908 7.52 -7.82 34.31
N ILE A 909 7.90 -6.94 33.38
CA ILE A 909 7.78 -5.48 33.44
C ILE A 909 7.41 -4.94 32.06
N ASP A 910 6.88 -3.72 32.02
CA ASP A 910 6.56 -3.02 30.77
C ASP A 910 7.85 -2.58 30.04
N HIS A 911 7.76 -2.39 28.73
CA HIS A 911 8.87 -1.93 27.88
C HIS A 911 8.42 -0.82 26.92
N PRO A 912 8.74 0.46 27.16
CA PRO A 912 8.48 1.53 26.18
C PRO A 912 9.43 1.39 25.00
N MET A 913 8.95 1.02 23.82
CA MET A 913 9.76 0.77 22.64
C MET A 913 9.70 1.95 21.66
N HIS A 914 10.86 2.44 21.23
CA HIS A 914 11.02 3.57 20.32
C HIS A 914 11.71 3.16 19.02
N LEU A 915 11.16 3.61 17.88
CA LEU A 915 11.74 3.40 16.55
C LEU A 915 12.18 4.74 15.95
N HIS A 916 13.48 4.88 15.69
CA HIS A 916 14.06 6.06 15.05
C HIS A 916 13.61 6.19 13.59
N GLY A 917 13.56 7.42 13.07
CA GLY A 917 13.32 7.72 11.65
C GLY A 917 11.91 7.45 11.13
N PHE A 918 11.01 6.92 11.98
CA PHE A 918 9.65 6.58 11.62
C PHE A 918 8.66 7.01 12.70
N SER A 919 7.46 7.39 12.26
CA SER A 919 6.27 7.20 13.08
C SER A 919 5.58 5.92 12.64
N PHE A 920 4.96 5.22 13.57
CA PHE A 920 4.22 3.99 13.36
C PHE A 920 2.81 4.09 13.92
N TYR A 921 1.88 3.38 13.29
CA TYR A 921 0.53 3.22 13.81
C TYR A 921 0.53 2.08 14.84
N VAL A 922 0.04 2.34 16.05
CA VAL A 922 -0.19 1.28 17.04
C VAL A 922 -1.53 0.64 16.72
N VAL A 923 -1.48 -0.55 16.14
CA VAL A 923 -2.68 -1.21 15.61
C VAL A 923 -3.32 -2.13 16.63
N GLY A 924 -2.60 -2.62 17.63
CA GLY A 924 -3.18 -3.45 18.66
C GLY A 924 -2.26 -3.63 19.85
N TRP A 925 -2.83 -4.07 20.95
CA TRP A 925 -2.10 -4.46 22.14
C TRP A 925 -2.96 -5.45 22.94
N GLY A 926 -2.34 -6.23 23.81
CA GLY A 926 -3.05 -7.17 24.66
C GLY A 926 -2.21 -7.62 25.84
N PHE A 927 -2.86 -8.27 26.79
CA PHE A 927 -2.20 -9.03 27.85
C PHE A 927 -2.08 -10.49 27.41
N VAL A 928 -1.21 -11.25 28.08
CA VAL A 928 -0.74 -12.61 27.74
C VAL A 928 0.09 -12.69 26.46
N ASN A 929 0.49 -13.91 26.08
CA ASN A 929 1.26 -14.13 24.86
C ASN A 929 0.44 -13.75 23.62
N TYR A 930 1.07 -12.98 22.73
CA TYR A 930 0.55 -12.64 21.42
C TYR A 930 0.23 -13.90 20.65
N ASP A 931 -1.05 -14.07 20.39
CA ASP A 931 -1.56 -15.05 19.47
C ASP A 931 -1.67 -14.39 18.12
N LYS A 932 -0.64 -14.60 17.32
CA LYS A 932 -0.51 -14.14 15.95
C LYS A 932 -1.75 -14.41 15.06
N PHE A 933 -2.62 -15.36 15.41
CA PHE A 933 -3.85 -15.70 14.69
C PHE A 933 -5.09 -15.01 15.26
N LYS A 934 -5.16 -14.83 16.58
CA LYS A 934 -6.32 -14.28 17.29
C LYS A 934 -6.23 -12.77 17.46
N ASP A 935 -5.06 -12.27 17.84
CA ASP A 935 -4.87 -10.90 18.29
C ASP A 935 -4.92 -9.85 17.16
N PRO A 936 -4.44 -10.12 15.93
CA PRO A 936 -4.68 -9.25 14.78
C PRO A 936 -6.14 -8.93 14.49
N GLN A 937 -7.07 -9.81 14.88
CA GLN A 937 -8.51 -9.59 14.69
C GLN A 937 -9.03 -8.44 15.56
N GLY A 938 -8.35 -8.16 16.69
CA GLY A 938 -8.65 -7.05 17.59
C GLY A 938 -7.97 -5.74 17.21
N TYR A 939 -7.19 -5.71 16.13
CA TYR A 939 -6.47 -4.50 15.75
C TYR A 939 -7.41 -3.36 15.38
N ASN A 940 -7.13 -2.16 15.90
CA ASN A 940 -7.66 -0.92 15.39
C ASN A 940 -6.96 -0.55 14.07
N LEU A 941 -7.54 -0.96 12.94
CA LEU A 941 -7.06 -0.58 11.59
C LEU A 941 -7.82 0.61 11.00
N VAL A 942 -8.78 1.16 11.75
CA VAL A 942 -9.63 2.27 11.32
C VAL A 942 -8.97 3.58 11.70
N ASP A 943 -8.76 3.83 13.00
CA ASP A 943 -8.14 5.05 13.51
C ASP A 943 -7.01 4.79 14.53
N PRO A 944 -6.02 3.91 14.21
CA PRO A 944 -4.93 3.61 15.14
C PRO A 944 -4.15 4.88 15.48
N PRO A 945 -3.78 5.09 16.75
CA PRO A 945 -2.94 6.22 17.11
C PRO A 945 -1.58 6.13 16.39
N LEU A 946 -1.17 7.24 15.77
CA LEU A 946 0.15 7.40 15.18
C LEU A 946 1.12 7.86 16.27
N ARG A 947 2.21 7.11 16.48
CA ARG A 947 3.20 7.34 17.53
C ARG A 947 4.62 7.12 17.02
N ASN A 948 5.59 7.41 17.86
CA ASN A 948 6.98 6.99 17.65
C ASN A 948 7.54 6.22 18.85
N THR A 949 6.84 6.24 19.99
CA THR A 949 7.17 5.43 21.17
C THR A 949 5.91 4.76 21.73
N ILE A 950 5.98 3.46 22.03
CA ILE A 950 4.85 2.72 22.58
C ILE A 950 5.24 1.73 23.67
N MET A 951 4.45 1.72 24.74
CA MET A 951 4.56 0.73 25.81
C MET A 951 4.16 -0.65 25.31
N VAL A 952 5.06 -1.62 25.50
CA VAL A 952 4.75 -3.04 25.42
C VAL A 952 4.37 -3.51 26.83
N PRO A 953 3.13 -3.93 27.07
CA PRO A 953 2.68 -4.26 28.41
C PRO A 953 3.38 -5.51 28.96
N LYS A 954 3.56 -5.53 30.28
CA LYS A 954 4.02 -6.66 31.06
C LYS A 954 3.19 -7.89 30.73
N ASN A 955 3.89 -8.99 30.48
CA ASN A 955 3.26 -10.26 30.11
C ASN A 955 2.28 -10.11 28.94
N GLY A 956 2.45 -9.10 28.10
CA GLY A 956 1.52 -8.72 27.06
C GLY A 956 2.26 -8.39 25.78
N TRP A 957 1.57 -7.76 24.83
CA TRP A 957 2.14 -7.46 23.53
C TRP A 957 1.60 -6.15 22.97
N THR A 958 2.31 -5.62 21.99
CA THR A 958 1.89 -4.46 21.20
C THR A 958 2.30 -4.66 19.75
N ALA A 959 1.39 -4.33 18.85
CA ALA A 959 1.58 -4.42 17.41
C ALA A 959 1.62 -3.03 16.78
N ILE A 960 2.65 -2.78 15.98
CA ILE A 960 2.88 -1.52 15.28
C ILE A 960 3.01 -1.74 13.78
N ARG A 961 2.56 -0.78 12.96
CA ARG A 961 2.74 -0.77 11.51
C ARG A 961 3.38 0.52 11.02
N PHE A 962 4.41 0.42 10.19
CA PHE A 962 5.03 1.56 9.53
C PHE A 962 5.45 1.24 8.09
N LYS A 963 5.65 2.28 7.28
CA LYS A 963 6.17 2.12 5.91
C LYS A 963 7.67 2.37 5.94
N ALA A 964 8.48 1.41 5.48
CA ALA A 964 9.93 1.60 5.32
C ALA A 964 10.25 2.48 4.10
N ALA A 965 9.77 3.72 4.12
CA ALA A 965 9.92 4.69 3.03
C ALA A 965 11.12 5.63 3.23
N ASN A 966 11.87 5.46 4.32
CA ASN A 966 12.97 6.32 4.71
C ASN A 966 14.30 5.54 4.65
N PRO A 967 15.11 5.69 3.59
CA PRO A 967 16.36 4.94 3.44
C PRO A 967 17.37 5.37 4.50
N GLY A 968 17.99 4.41 5.18
CA GLY A 968 18.80 4.68 6.35
C GLY A 968 19.09 3.45 7.20
N VAL A 969 19.95 3.65 8.18
CA VAL A 969 20.16 2.75 9.32
C VAL A 969 19.38 3.38 10.47
N TRP A 970 18.41 2.67 11.01
CA TRP A 970 17.47 3.20 12.01
C TRP A 970 17.48 2.34 13.26
N PHE A 971 17.64 2.99 14.40
CA PHE A 971 17.73 2.35 15.71
C PHE A 971 16.34 2.04 16.29
N MET A 972 16.20 0.91 16.98
CA MET A 972 15.01 0.50 17.70
C MET A 972 15.42 0.01 19.09
N HIS A 973 14.88 0.60 20.14
CA HIS A 973 15.31 0.27 21.50
C HIS A 973 14.23 0.46 22.54
N CYS A 974 14.43 -0.15 23.72
CA CYS A 974 13.66 0.16 24.91
C CYS A 974 14.08 1.53 25.47
N HIS A 975 13.10 2.30 25.93
CA HIS A 975 13.27 3.64 26.48
C HIS A 975 13.42 3.65 28.01
N PHE A 976 13.42 2.47 28.63
CA PHE A 976 14.05 2.29 29.94
C PHE A 976 15.55 2.18 29.75
N GLU A 977 16.29 3.11 30.33
CA GLU A 977 17.71 3.25 30.05
C GLU A 977 18.50 2.01 30.39
N ARG A 978 18.22 1.41 31.56
CA ARG A 978 18.91 0.18 31.97
C ARG A 978 18.73 -0.97 30.97
N HIS A 979 17.57 -1.06 30.30
CA HIS A 979 17.32 -2.12 29.31
C HIS A 979 18.08 -1.86 28.02
N MET A 980 18.13 -0.62 27.55
CA MET A 980 18.96 -0.23 26.41
C MET A 980 20.42 -0.56 26.70
N THR A 981 20.96 -0.13 27.85
CA THR A 981 22.34 -0.39 28.25
C THR A 981 22.68 -1.89 28.33
N TRP A 982 21.73 -2.74 28.73
CA TRP A 982 21.90 -4.19 28.74
C TRP A 982 21.69 -4.87 27.38
N GLY A 983 21.39 -4.11 26.33
CA GLY A 983 21.30 -4.59 24.95
C GLY A 983 19.89 -4.87 24.43
N MET A 984 18.83 -4.33 25.04
CA MET A 984 17.47 -4.39 24.50
C MET A 984 17.27 -3.39 23.35
N GLU A 985 18.04 -3.61 22.29
CA GLU A 985 18.16 -2.74 21.13
C GLU A 985 18.42 -3.53 19.85
N THR A 986 18.07 -2.95 18.71
CA THR A 986 18.33 -3.51 17.38
C THR A 986 18.32 -2.42 16.31
N VAL A 987 18.66 -2.79 15.08
CA VAL A 987 18.80 -1.85 13.95
C VAL A 987 18.05 -2.36 12.73
N PHE A 988 17.31 -1.46 12.08
CA PHE A 988 16.66 -1.68 10.79
C PHE A 988 17.42 -0.96 9.68
N ILE A 989 17.81 -1.70 8.64
CA ILE A 989 18.43 -1.12 7.44
C ILE A 989 17.38 -1.03 6.32
N VAL A 990 17.03 0.19 5.95
CA VAL A 990 16.15 0.47 4.81
C VAL A 990 17.00 0.85 3.61
N LYS A 991 16.98 -0.01 2.59
CA LYS A 991 17.79 0.16 1.37
C LYS A 991 17.28 1.33 0.52
N ASP A 992 18.20 1.91 -0.24
CA ASP A 992 17.92 2.91 -1.27
C ASP A 992 16.89 2.39 -2.30
N GLY A 993 15.91 3.23 -2.63
CA GLY A 993 14.95 3.03 -3.70
C GLY A 993 15.41 3.56 -5.07
N LYS A 994 14.60 3.33 -6.10
CA LYS A 994 14.95 3.61 -7.50
C LYS A 994 15.02 5.11 -7.87
N GLY A 995 14.52 6.03 -7.03
CA GLY A 995 14.47 7.48 -7.30
C GLY A 995 15.32 8.33 -6.34
N ARG A 996 15.70 9.55 -6.75
CA ARG A 996 16.54 10.48 -5.94
C ARG A 996 15.95 10.79 -4.56
N ASN A 997 14.63 10.88 -4.46
CA ASN A 997 13.92 11.12 -3.19
C ASN A 997 13.70 9.85 -2.35
N ALA A 998 14.13 8.69 -2.85
CA ALA A 998 14.12 7.42 -2.15
C ALA A 998 15.55 6.94 -1.84
N ARG A 999 16.54 7.83 -1.92
CA ARG A 999 17.94 7.56 -1.60
C ARG A 999 18.42 8.40 -0.43
N MET A 1000 19.30 7.82 0.37
CA MET A 1000 19.96 8.51 1.47
C MET A 1000 20.71 9.74 0.97
N ARG A 1001 20.76 10.80 1.78
CA ARG A 1001 21.62 11.96 1.53
C ARG A 1001 23.09 11.54 1.73
N ARG A 1002 24.01 12.31 1.15
CA ARG A 1002 25.45 12.12 1.43
C ARG A 1002 25.75 12.46 2.91
N PRO A 1003 26.71 11.79 3.54
CA PRO A 1003 27.14 12.14 4.89
C PRO A 1003 27.68 13.60 4.92
N PRO A 1004 27.46 14.33 6.03
CA PRO A 1004 28.13 15.60 6.29
C PRO A 1004 29.66 15.48 6.24
N ALA A 1005 30.33 16.57 5.88
CA ALA A 1005 31.80 16.58 5.77
C ALA A 1005 32.51 16.55 7.14
N ASP A 1006 31.80 16.97 8.19
CA ASP A 1006 32.24 17.06 9.58
C ASP A 1006 31.79 15.85 10.42
N MET A 1007 31.39 14.73 9.79
CA MET A 1007 31.00 13.51 10.52
C MET A 1007 32.10 13.08 11.51
N PRO A 1008 31.76 12.86 12.81
CA PRO A 1008 32.74 12.42 13.80
C PRO A 1008 33.36 11.07 13.41
N PRO A 1009 34.71 10.96 13.40
CA PRO A 1009 35.36 9.70 13.09
C PRO A 1009 35.28 8.72 14.27
N CYS A 1010 35.10 7.46 13.92
CA CYS A 1010 35.51 6.31 14.71
C CYS A 1010 36.99 6.04 14.40
#